data_AF-A0A7V4YS50-F1
#
_entry.id   AF-A0A7V4YS50-F1
#
_cell.length_a   1.000
_cell.length_b   1.000
_cell.length_c   1.000
_cell.angle_alpha   90.00
_cell.angle_beta   90.00
_cell.angle_gamma   90.00
#
_symmetry.space_group_name_H-M   'P 1'
#
loop_
_entity.id
_entity.type
_entity.pdbx_description
1 polymer ?
#
loop_
_entity_poly.entity_id
_entity_poly.type
_entity_poly.pdbx_seq_one_letter_code
_entity_poly.pdbx_strand_id
1 'polypeptide(L)'
;MKKFFLLMLLAALGFTGANAQIIYEDFEGGTSDLNWEAPAGNGTYNGVIANPGPDAVNPSAFVGSYTKGATGYSLFWDPALAAPLNLTEFNQLKLKVWCSTATPVLLKFEGTGPAIEKTAVMPAANQWVELTFDMSGGEFYTGLTKIIIFFDPGNDASTHTYYFDDLRAVKTAQDIETFESPSGITWSTINGTFNGAIANPGPDGVNGSATVGSFTNNPNFDFNFAVGTLSAPLDLSIYNQFKIKLWAPKNTQMLFKLEGPGGQIEEYRNIAVSKKWQEYTFDFSEAAAQTQFNKILVVFSPFLTGSTDTFFIDDIQALPQGACAGSTPNPDIIDDFDCNRNAVYDNGWDSLYVVQNPAPGPDNNSRKVGQFRKPTGNGTEYAALVVDYENPINLAERYVFGLKLWAPKTGNLLLKIEGGTSPKELSIPVTEANKWVEYSVDWKSEAGEGHDRLVMFFNAGENGQPGDIYYVDDIKLFAPAGVPLEDFQETPLNLGWQPLNGDDVLHGAFTAPTGNTNPNTVNSSSQVGCYAKGVSPLSTLQAINLGGNFDLSAFPQFNIDVLSPASVAVGTKVRMVLFSPTAGLKNAEVEVTTPGQWETMGFDYSAFSATTDFSEIYLIFNPDAVAAGESWCVDNLRQGVATVDPCVGVQPTPVIIDDFECQRNYTEIFYGAADVKAINNPVPPVPENSSLKVGEYKDPAGAGTEFAGIGFTLPSPPDLSVNNQLEVQVYSPFDNVPFLFKIQGNGANVEIFDTLPEANKWHTFSIDFSGAVGTPGNQIVIFFNVLSPTGGGTYYVDNIRWRRKGYNGCVADNETANATLPAFTYFNNGSLDGQNLALVDNPVKAGINTSDKVVRYVQAGNASIFSGAFSQLDAAIDFQGNKQIKAKVLMDHIGKFTMKVETFGNPVPPVEVTQENTKVNEWEELTFLFPTVADNDKYFRLTVFVDIQSLGTGSDRVTYFDDIVIGNGACGVVGTFTPNVATMRILPNPVTDQLRVENFEGVERLDVFNIFGQRLSSVNTSGDVQTRIDVAGLPAGVYTLAGYNQQGQLIANAKFVKQ
;
A
#
# COMPACT_ATOMS: atom_id res chain seq x y z
N MET A 1 58.29 -55.74 23.02
CA MET A 1 56.85 -55.53 23.24
C MET A 1 56.48 -54.04 23.38
N LYS A 2 56.88 -53.19 22.43
CA LYS A 2 56.46 -51.76 22.35
C LYS A 2 56.07 -51.31 20.93
N LYS A 3 56.11 -52.21 19.94
CA LYS A 3 55.75 -51.92 18.54
C LYS A 3 54.39 -52.46 18.11
N PHE A 4 53.73 -53.27 18.93
CA PHE A 4 52.39 -53.80 18.65
C PHE A 4 51.24 -52.92 19.19
N PHE A 5 51.54 -52.02 20.14
CA PHE A 5 50.54 -51.11 20.72
C PHE A 5 50.38 -49.80 19.92
N LEU A 6 51.36 -49.44 19.09
CA LEU A 6 51.32 -48.23 18.27
C LEU A 6 50.55 -48.43 16.94
N LEU A 7 50.46 -49.67 16.46
CA LEU A 7 49.72 -50.00 15.22
C LEU A 7 48.20 -50.10 15.44
N MET A 8 47.73 -50.45 16.64
CA MET A 8 46.31 -50.39 16.99
C MET A 8 45.84 -48.99 17.38
N LEU A 9 46.74 -48.10 17.81
CA LEU A 9 46.39 -46.71 18.16
C LEU A 9 46.30 -45.80 16.91
N LEU A 10 47.02 -46.11 15.83
CA LEU A 10 46.87 -45.40 14.54
C LEU A 10 45.68 -45.87 13.70
N ALA A 11 45.08 -47.02 14.00
CA ALA A 11 43.85 -47.49 13.33
C ALA A 11 42.56 -46.99 14.01
N ALA A 12 42.64 -46.36 15.19
CA ALA A 12 41.48 -45.92 15.98
C ALA A 12 41.34 -44.39 16.10
N LEU A 13 42.17 -43.60 15.39
CA LEU A 13 42.11 -42.13 15.37
C LEU A 13 41.88 -41.54 13.96
N GLY A 14 41.37 -42.35 13.02
CA GLY A 14 41.22 -41.98 11.61
C GLY A 14 39.80 -42.02 11.05
N PHE A 15 38.74 -42.07 11.87
CA PHE A 15 37.36 -42.08 11.37
C PHE A 15 36.41 -41.26 12.26
N THR A 16 36.63 -39.95 12.29
CA THR A 16 35.59 -38.93 12.51
C THR A 16 35.91 -37.73 11.63
N GLY A 17 35.95 -37.96 10.31
CA GLY A 17 35.78 -36.92 9.31
C GLY A 17 34.39 -37.07 8.73
N ALA A 18 33.60 -36.00 8.70
CA ALA A 18 32.35 -35.98 7.96
C ALA A 18 32.67 -36.32 6.49
N ASN A 19 32.24 -37.48 6.00
CA ASN A 19 32.38 -37.81 4.58
C ASN A 19 31.41 -36.93 3.78
N ALA A 20 31.95 -36.05 2.93
CA ALA A 20 31.18 -35.10 2.11
C ALA A 20 30.49 -35.75 0.89
N GLN A 21 30.79 -37.04 0.62
CA GLN A 21 30.21 -37.81 -0.48
C GLN A 21 30.12 -39.30 -0.16
N ILE A 22 29.23 -40.01 -0.85
CA ILE A 22 29.16 -41.47 -0.95
C ILE A 22 29.58 -41.85 -2.36
N ILE A 23 30.59 -42.70 -2.51
CA ILE A 23 30.98 -43.27 -3.81
C ILE A 23 30.22 -44.60 -3.94
N TYR A 24 29.44 -44.74 -5.00
CA TYR A 24 28.75 -45.99 -5.33
C TYR A 24 29.57 -46.82 -6.30
N GLU A 25 30.25 -46.18 -7.25
CA GLU A 25 31.12 -46.84 -8.22
C GLU A 25 32.17 -45.85 -8.71
N ASP A 26 33.44 -46.24 -8.66
CA ASP A 26 34.57 -45.49 -9.23
C ASP A 26 35.50 -46.38 -10.08
N PHE A 27 35.20 -47.67 -10.21
CA PHE A 27 35.98 -48.66 -10.97
C PHE A 27 37.47 -48.76 -10.60
N GLU A 28 37.89 -48.16 -9.48
CA GLU A 28 39.30 -48.04 -9.15
C GLU A 28 39.88 -49.40 -8.74
N GLY A 29 41.10 -49.67 -9.20
CA GLY A 29 41.72 -50.99 -9.06
C GLY A 29 41.30 -52.03 -10.10
N GLY A 30 40.52 -51.64 -11.12
CA GLY A 30 40.17 -52.49 -12.26
C GLY A 30 39.06 -53.50 -11.96
N THR A 31 38.27 -53.24 -10.93
CA THR A 31 37.12 -54.03 -10.50
C THR A 31 35.91 -53.12 -10.35
N SER A 32 34.71 -53.69 -10.44
CA SER A 32 33.46 -52.95 -10.22
C SER A 32 33.03 -53.09 -8.77
N ASP A 33 32.59 -52.00 -8.16
CA ASP A 33 31.99 -52.02 -6.82
C ASP A 33 30.51 -52.42 -6.85
N LEU A 34 29.81 -52.16 -7.95
CA LEU A 34 28.42 -52.54 -8.18
C LEU A 34 28.29 -53.77 -9.09
N ASN A 35 27.19 -54.52 -8.95
CA ASN A 35 26.92 -55.70 -9.76
C ASN A 35 26.14 -55.34 -11.03
N TRP A 36 26.83 -54.62 -11.91
CA TRP A 36 26.28 -54.12 -13.15
C TRP A 36 25.86 -55.22 -14.15
N GLU A 37 24.63 -55.11 -14.66
CA GLU A 37 24.02 -56.04 -15.60
C GLU A 37 23.25 -55.32 -16.73
N ALA A 38 23.14 -55.98 -17.89
CA ALA A 38 22.31 -55.54 -19.00
C ALA A 38 21.25 -56.61 -19.32
N PRO A 39 19.94 -56.35 -19.11
CA PRO A 39 18.92 -57.37 -19.34
C PRO A 39 18.77 -57.73 -20.82
N ALA A 40 18.36 -58.96 -21.10
CA ALA A 40 18.14 -59.46 -22.47
C ALA A 40 17.20 -58.53 -23.27
N GLY A 41 17.63 -58.15 -24.48
CA GLY A 41 16.90 -57.21 -25.35
C GLY A 41 17.27 -55.73 -25.18
N ASN A 42 18.21 -55.41 -24.29
CA ASN A 42 18.83 -54.09 -24.15
C ASN A 42 20.22 -54.08 -24.82
N GLY A 43 21.15 -53.31 -24.28
CA GLY A 43 22.55 -53.25 -24.69
C GLY A 43 23.43 -54.34 -24.08
N THR A 44 24.74 -54.13 -24.17
CA THR A 44 25.79 -55.01 -23.62
C THR A 44 26.65 -54.20 -22.64
N TYR A 45 26.69 -54.62 -21.38
CA TYR A 45 27.73 -54.15 -20.46
C TYR A 45 29.04 -54.86 -20.80
N ASN A 46 30.04 -54.10 -21.20
CA ASN A 46 31.35 -54.62 -21.62
C ASN A 46 32.32 -54.81 -20.44
N GLY A 47 31.88 -54.49 -19.22
CA GLY A 47 32.68 -54.57 -18.01
C GLY A 47 33.56 -53.34 -17.77
N VAL A 48 34.44 -53.48 -16.78
CA VAL A 48 35.49 -52.50 -16.47
C VAL A 48 36.58 -52.59 -17.53
N ILE A 49 36.90 -51.47 -18.15
CA ILE A 49 37.94 -51.36 -19.19
C ILE A 49 38.94 -50.26 -18.82
N ALA A 50 40.10 -50.21 -19.49
CA ALA A 50 40.98 -49.06 -19.39
C ALA A 50 40.28 -47.81 -19.93
N ASN A 51 40.43 -46.67 -19.22
CA ASN A 51 39.84 -45.40 -19.64
C ASN A 51 40.32 -45.04 -21.06
N PRO A 52 39.40 -44.98 -22.05
CA PRO A 52 39.76 -44.84 -23.47
C PRO A 52 40.18 -43.42 -23.85
N GLY A 53 39.97 -42.44 -22.98
CA GLY A 53 40.40 -41.06 -23.19
C GLY A 53 40.48 -40.29 -21.88
N PRO A 54 41.49 -40.55 -21.03
CA PRO A 54 41.67 -39.81 -19.79
C PRO A 54 41.88 -38.32 -20.09
N ASP A 55 41.14 -37.47 -19.39
CA ASP A 55 41.25 -36.02 -19.50
C ASP A 55 41.17 -35.35 -18.12
N ALA A 56 41.00 -34.03 -18.09
CA ALA A 56 40.92 -33.29 -16.83
C ALA A 56 39.63 -33.55 -16.04
N VAL A 57 38.55 -33.98 -16.70
CA VAL A 57 37.27 -34.29 -16.06
C VAL A 57 37.30 -35.70 -15.51
N ASN A 58 37.85 -36.66 -16.26
CA ASN A 58 38.07 -38.02 -15.78
C ASN A 58 39.51 -38.52 -16.02
N PRO A 59 40.41 -38.37 -15.04
CA PRO A 59 41.78 -38.87 -15.12
C PRO A 59 41.93 -40.35 -14.70
N SER A 60 40.84 -41.04 -14.36
CA SER A 60 40.87 -42.42 -13.86
C SER A 60 41.55 -43.40 -14.83
N ALA A 61 42.11 -44.47 -14.29
CA ALA A 61 42.76 -45.50 -15.10
C ALA A 61 41.75 -46.48 -15.71
N PHE A 62 40.60 -46.67 -15.06
CA PHE A 62 39.59 -47.65 -15.40
C PHE A 62 38.19 -47.03 -15.37
N VAL A 63 37.31 -47.50 -16.24
CA VAL A 63 35.93 -47.00 -16.37
C VAL A 63 34.99 -48.14 -16.74
N GLY A 64 33.70 -47.96 -16.45
CA GLY A 64 32.65 -48.85 -16.95
C GLY A 64 32.36 -48.59 -18.43
N SER A 65 32.02 -49.64 -19.17
CA SER A 65 31.64 -49.53 -20.58
C SER A 65 30.31 -50.22 -20.88
N TYR A 66 29.41 -49.51 -21.55
CA TYR A 66 28.11 -50.02 -21.97
C TYR A 66 27.83 -49.70 -23.44
N THR A 67 27.56 -50.70 -24.26
CA THR A 67 27.12 -50.53 -25.65
C THR A 67 25.60 -50.63 -25.72
N LYS A 68 24.93 -49.55 -26.08
CA LYS A 68 23.47 -49.46 -26.12
C LYS A 68 22.86 -50.39 -27.19
N GLY A 69 21.72 -51.01 -26.88
CA GLY A 69 20.93 -51.78 -27.84
C GLY A 69 20.09 -50.87 -28.74
N ALA A 70 19.71 -51.37 -29.92
CA ALA A 70 18.85 -50.66 -30.88
C ALA A 70 17.37 -50.64 -30.43
N THR A 71 17.12 -50.12 -29.24
CA THR A 71 15.83 -49.94 -28.58
C THR A 71 15.79 -48.61 -27.83
N GLY A 72 14.65 -47.93 -27.80
CA GLY A 72 14.52 -46.57 -27.30
C GLY A 72 14.85 -46.41 -25.83
N TYR A 73 14.59 -47.43 -25.01
CA TYR A 73 14.91 -47.43 -23.57
C TYR A 73 15.79 -48.63 -23.23
N SER A 74 17.01 -48.60 -23.76
CA SER A 74 18.05 -49.59 -23.45
C SER A 74 18.64 -49.30 -22.08
N LEU A 75 18.33 -50.15 -21.11
CA LEU A 75 18.73 -49.97 -19.72
C LEU A 75 19.99 -50.75 -19.35
N PHE A 76 20.69 -50.23 -18.36
CA PHE A 76 21.83 -50.82 -17.70
C PHE A 76 21.68 -50.60 -16.19
N TRP A 77 21.89 -51.61 -15.36
CA TRP A 77 21.50 -51.51 -13.95
C TRP A 77 22.37 -52.30 -12.98
N ASP A 78 22.31 -51.92 -11.70
CA ASP A 78 22.53 -52.85 -10.60
C ASP A 78 21.14 -53.35 -10.16
N PRO A 79 20.83 -54.66 -10.33
CA PRO A 79 19.51 -55.20 -10.04
C PRO A 79 19.22 -55.38 -8.54
N ALA A 80 20.25 -55.32 -7.68
CA ALA A 80 20.12 -55.55 -6.24
C ALA A 80 21.33 -54.99 -5.47
N LEU A 81 21.23 -53.73 -5.06
CA LEU A 81 22.20 -53.11 -4.17
C LEU A 81 22.30 -53.86 -2.83
N ALA A 82 23.52 -53.91 -2.28
CA ALA A 82 23.79 -54.51 -0.97
C ALA A 82 23.00 -53.84 0.18
N ALA A 83 22.68 -52.56 0.02
CA ALA A 83 21.78 -51.81 0.87
C ALA A 83 20.93 -50.85 0.01
N PRO A 84 19.67 -50.57 0.37
CA PRO A 84 18.89 -49.54 -0.31
C PRO A 84 19.58 -48.17 -0.29
N LEU A 85 19.40 -47.39 -1.35
CA LEU A 85 19.88 -46.01 -1.41
C LEU A 85 19.23 -45.17 -0.30
N ASN A 86 20.03 -44.30 0.31
CA ASN A 86 19.54 -43.29 1.24
C ASN A 86 19.84 -41.89 0.68
N LEU A 87 18.79 -41.23 0.19
CA LEU A 87 18.86 -39.92 -0.44
C LEU A 87 18.50 -38.78 0.53
N THR A 88 18.51 -39.03 1.84
CA THR A 88 18.16 -37.98 2.83
C THR A 88 19.24 -36.93 2.97
N GLU A 89 20.52 -37.31 2.87
CA GLU A 89 21.66 -36.38 2.98
C GLU A 89 22.47 -36.25 1.68
N PHE A 90 22.44 -37.28 0.83
CA PHE A 90 23.25 -37.38 -0.39
C PHE A 90 22.33 -37.57 -1.60
N ASN A 91 21.58 -36.53 -1.96
CA ASN A 91 20.60 -36.57 -3.05
C ASN A 91 21.05 -35.90 -4.35
N GLN A 92 22.23 -35.29 -4.37
CA GLN A 92 22.84 -34.80 -5.60
C GLN A 92 23.77 -35.88 -6.14
N LEU A 93 23.29 -36.61 -7.16
CA LEU A 93 24.03 -37.69 -7.79
C LEU A 93 24.88 -37.13 -8.92
N LYS A 94 26.14 -37.54 -8.96
CA LYS A 94 27.10 -37.19 -9.99
C LYS A 94 27.53 -38.43 -10.73
N LEU A 95 27.64 -38.32 -12.05
CA LEU A 95 28.11 -39.40 -12.92
C LEU A 95 28.96 -38.79 -14.02
N LYS A 96 30.19 -39.29 -14.18
CA LYS A 96 31.01 -38.94 -15.33
C LYS A 96 30.61 -39.82 -16.51
N VAL A 97 30.43 -39.23 -17.68
CA VAL A 97 30.01 -39.94 -18.90
C VAL A 97 30.84 -39.47 -20.09
N TRP A 98 31.19 -40.39 -20.97
CA TRP A 98 31.79 -40.13 -22.27
C TRP A 98 31.05 -40.94 -23.34
N CYS A 99 30.78 -40.32 -24.50
CA CYS A 99 30.29 -41.01 -25.68
C CYS A 99 30.72 -40.26 -26.94
N SER A 100 30.79 -40.97 -28.08
CA SER A 100 31.07 -40.37 -29.39
C SER A 100 29.98 -39.40 -29.89
N THR A 101 28.85 -39.33 -29.19
CA THR A 101 27.66 -38.53 -29.53
C THR A 101 27.06 -37.92 -28.27
N ALA A 102 26.70 -36.64 -28.30
CA ALA A 102 26.04 -35.93 -27.21
C ALA A 102 24.61 -36.47 -27.04
N THR A 103 24.21 -36.76 -25.81
CA THR A 103 22.94 -37.46 -25.55
C THR A 103 22.35 -37.09 -24.19
N PRO A 104 21.02 -37.17 -24.00
CA PRO A 104 20.45 -37.32 -22.68
C PRO A 104 20.92 -38.62 -22.01
N VAL A 105 21.05 -38.56 -20.69
CA VAL A 105 21.27 -39.68 -19.80
C VAL A 105 20.21 -39.57 -18.71
N LEU A 106 19.47 -40.65 -18.48
CA LEU A 106 18.48 -40.72 -17.42
C LEU A 106 19.01 -41.64 -16.33
N LEU A 107 19.15 -41.09 -15.12
CA LEU A 107 19.44 -41.86 -13.93
C LEU A 107 18.12 -42.15 -13.23
N LYS A 108 17.90 -43.41 -12.88
CA LYS A 108 16.69 -43.90 -12.27
C LYS A 108 16.99 -44.82 -11.11
N PHE A 109 16.24 -44.68 -10.03
CA PHE A 109 16.27 -45.56 -8.88
C PHE A 109 14.92 -46.27 -8.76
N GLU A 110 14.98 -47.58 -8.52
CA GLU A 110 13.81 -48.44 -8.37
C GLU A 110 13.94 -49.35 -7.15
N GLY A 111 12.82 -49.92 -6.71
CA GLY A 111 12.76 -50.96 -5.69
C GLY A 111 11.34 -51.10 -5.15
N THR A 112 11.15 -51.14 -3.84
CA THR A 112 9.78 -51.16 -3.27
C THR A 112 9.23 -49.74 -3.18
N GLY A 113 8.44 -49.33 -4.16
CA GLY A 113 7.81 -48.00 -4.22
C GLY A 113 7.87 -47.38 -5.63
N PRO A 114 7.38 -46.13 -5.78
CA PRO A 114 7.56 -45.34 -6.99
C PRO A 114 9.05 -45.22 -7.36
N ALA A 115 9.33 -45.27 -8.66
CA ALA A 115 10.67 -45.00 -9.15
C ALA A 115 10.96 -43.50 -9.12
N ILE A 116 12.22 -43.14 -8.89
CA ILE A 116 12.69 -41.76 -9.04
C ILE A 116 13.66 -41.70 -10.20
N GLU A 117 13.42 -40.77 -11.11
CA GLU A 117 14.23 -40.59 -12.28
C GLU A 117 14.49 -39.12 -12.57
N LYS A 118 15.69 -38.84 -13.04
CA LYS A 118 16.10 -37.53 -13.50
C LYS A 118 16.91 -37.69 -14.78
N THR A 119 16.62 -36.84 -15.76
CA THR A 119 17.40 -36.77 -17.00
C THR A 119 18.35 -35.60 -16.92
N ALA A 120 19.63 -35.85 -17.23
CA ALA A 120 20.64 -34.84 -17.48
C ALA A 120 21.12 -34.97 -18.93
N VAL A 121 21.52 -33.86 -19.55
CA VAL A 121 21.96 -33.87 -20.95
C VAL A 121 23.47 -33.74 -21.00
N MET A 122 24.15 -34.70 -21.62
CA MET A 122 25.57 -34.56 -21.95
C MET A 122 25.72 -33.52 -23.06
N PRO A 123 26.37 -32.37 -22.81
CA PRO A 123 26.36 -31.25 -23.74
C PRO A 123 27.30 -31.42 -24.93
N ALA A 124 28.28 -32.33 -24.85
CA ALA A 124 29.29 -32.49 -25.87
C ALA A 124 29.76 -33.94 -26.04
N ALA A 125 30.10 -34.30 -27.27
CA ALA A 125 30.60 -35.62 -27.65
C ALA A 125 32.13 -35.71 -27.53
N ASN A 126 32.66 -36.94 -27.50
CA ASN A 126 34.08 -37.30 -27.52
C ASN A 126 34.94 -36.66 -26.41
N GLN A 127 34.33 -36.33 -25.27
CA GLN A 127 35.01 -35.87 -24.05
C GLN A 127 34.25 -36.32 -22.82
N TRP A 128 34.92 -36.37 -21.66
CA TRP A 128 34.25 -36.66 -20.41
C TRP A 128 33.43 -35.46 -19.96
N VAL A 129 32.21 -35.71 -19.49
CA VAL A 129 31.36 -34.73 -18.82
C VAL A 129 30.95 -35.26 -17.47
N GLU A 130 30.83 -34.39 -16.47
CA GLU A 130 30.19 -34.74 -15.20
C GLU A 130 28.75 -34.26 -15.24
N LEU A 131 27.80 -35.19 -15.13
CA LEU A 131 26.38 -34.93 -15.04
C LEU A 131 25.95 -34.87 -13.59
N THR A 132 25.04 -33.95 -13.26
CA THR A 132 24.40 -33.85 -11.94
C THR A 132 22.92 -34.19 -12.06
N PHE A 133 22.44 -35.04 -11.16
CA PHE A 133 21.06 -35.46 -11.05
C PHE A 133 20.55 -35.10 -9.66
N ASP A 134 19.57 -34.20 -9.60
CA ASP A 134 18.83 -33.93 -8.38
C ASP A 134 17.81 -35.04 -8.13
N MET A 135 18.14 -35.93 -7.20
CA MET A 135 17.33 -37.06 -6.78
C MET A 135 16.65 -36.79 -5.43
N SER A 136 16.53 -35.52 -5.01
CA SER A 136 15.91 -35.12 -3.73
C SER A 136 14.47 -35.59 -3.60
N GLY A 137 13.74 -35.70 -4.73
CA GLY A 137 12.40 -36.30 -4.77
C GLY A 137 12.35 -37.77 -4.31
N GLY A 138 13.51 -38.42 -4.13
CA GLY A 138 13.62 -39.77 -3.61
C GLY A 138 14.01 -39.89 -2.13
N GLU A 139 14.13 -38.79 -1.39
CA GLU A 139 14.53 -38.80 0.03
C GLU A 139 13.62 -39.67 0.93
N PHE A 140 12.38 -39.91 0.50
CA PHE A 140 11.36 -40.67 1.24
C PHE A 140 11.35 -42.18 0.93
N TYR A 141 12.05 -42.62 -0.11
CA TYR A 141 12.02 -44.04 -0.51
C TYR A 141 13.16 -44.80 0.12
N THR A 142 12.82 -45.60 1.14
CA THR A 142 13.77 -46.47 1.85
C THR A 142 13.99 -47.82 1.15
N GLY A 143 13.26 -48.05 0.07
CA GLY A 143 13.22 -49.31 -0.67
C GLY A 143 13.93 -49.29 -2.01
N LEU A 144 14.68 -48.23 -2.35
CA LEU A 144 15.38 -48.09 -3.63
C LEU A 144 16.60 -49.02 -3.66
N THR A 145 16.41 -50.23 -4.20
CA THR A 145 17.42 -51.29 -4.24
C THR A 145 18.08 -51.44 -5.60
N LYS A 146 17.74 -50.58 -6.56
CA LYS A 146 18.28 -50.63 -7.93
C LYS A 146 18.78 -49.27 -8.38
N ILE A 147 19.92 -49.30 -9.07
CA ILE A 147 20.42 -48.17 -9.85
C ILE A 147 20.25 -48.52 -11.31
N ILE A 148 19.58 -47.67 -12.07
CA ILE A 148 19.31 -47.87 -13.49
C ILE A 148 19.77 -46.63 -14.24
N ILE A 149 20.55 -46.84 -15.29
CA ILE A 149 21.04 -45.79 -16.17
C ILE A 149 20.52 -46.09 -17.57
N PHE A 150 19.92 -45.07 -18.19
CA PHE A 150 19.53 -45.10 -19.59
C PHE A 150 20.39 -44.09 -20.33
N PHE A 151 21.17 -44.57 -21.28
CA PHE A 151 21.86 -43.71 -22.21
C PHE A 151 20.98 -43.50 -23.45
N ASP A 152 20.81 -42.25 -23.87
CA ASP A 152 19.98 -41.87 -25.02
C ASP A 152 18.53 -42.40 -24.94
N PRO A 153 17.82 -42.12 -23.82
CA PRO A 153 16.44 -42.57 -23.64
C PRO A 153 15.53 -41.99 -24.72
N GLY A 154 14.64 -42.83 -25.25
CA GLY A 154 13.69 -42.51 -26.32
C GLY A 154 14.23 -42.66 -27.76
N ASN A 155 15.49 -43.03 -27.96
CA ASN A 155 16.13 -43.08 -29.28
C ASN A 155 16.45 -44.50 -29.74
N ASP A 156 15.56 -45.07 -30.57
CA ASP A 156 15.62 -46.47 -31.04
C ASP A 156 16.86 -46.79 -31.90
N ALA A 157 17.39 -45.81 -32.64
CA ALA A 157 18.48 -46.05 -33.61
C ALA A 157 19.88 -46.05 -32.95
N SER A 158 19.98 -45.58 -31.71
CA SER A 158 21.27 -45.38 -31.04
C SER A 158 21.87 -46.70 -30.57
N THR A 159 23.09 -46.99 -31.05
CA THR A 159 23.90 -48.18 -30.73
C THR A 159 25.30 -47.82 -30.22
N HIS A 160 25.44 -46.58 -29.74
CA HIS A 160 26.72 -46.06 -29.28
C HIS A 160 27.23 -46.78 -28.04
N THR A 161 28.55 -46.74 -27.86
CA THR A 161 29.21 -47.16 -26.62
C THR A 161 29.41 -45.93 -25.73
N TYR A 162 28.92 -46.06 -24.50
CA TYR A 162 29.03 -45.10 -23.41
C TYR A 162 30.09 -45.60 -22.44
N TYR A 163 30.98 -44.72 -22.03
CA TYR A 163 31.85 -44.94 -20.88
C TYR A 163 31.33 -44.10 -19.72
N PHE A 164 31.40 -44.65 -18.51
CA PHE A 164 30.88 -43.98 -17.33
C PHE A 164 31.74 -44.30 -16.12
N ASP A 165 31.78 -43.37 -15.18
CA ASP A 165 32.68 -43.44 -14.04
C ASP A 165 32.21 -42.51 -12.90
N ASP A 166 32.79 -42.68 -11.71
CA ASP A 166 32.57 -41.84 -10.51
C ASP A 166 31.08 -41.60 -10.21
N LEU A 167 30.26 -42.66 -10.18
CA LEU A 167 28.90 -42.57 -9.67
C LEU A 167 28.96 -42.31 -8.17
N ARG A 168 28.69 -41.06 -7.78
CA ARG A 168 28.78 -40.63 -6.39
C ARG A 168 27.63 -39.72 -6.01
N ALA A 169 27.22 -39.74 -4.74
CA ALA A 169 26.27 -38.80 -4.20
C ALA A 169 26.97 -37.81 -3.25
N VAL A 170 26.60 -36.53 -3.32
CA VAL A 170 27.19 -35.45 -2.50
C VAL A 170 26.13 -34.75 -1.65
N LYS A 171 26.55 -34.12 -0.54
CA LYS A 171 25.68 -33.34 0.36
C LYS A 171 25.20 -32.02 -0.25
N THR A 172 24.04 -31.54 0.21
CA THR A 172 23.25 -30.47 -0.42
C THR A 172 23.33 -29.09 0.27
N ALA A 173 23.76 -28.97 1.54
CA ALA A 173 23.87 -27.69 2.26
C ALA A 173 25.30 -27.11 2.23
N GLN A 174 25.43 -25.79 2.09
CA GLN A 174 26.68 -25.04 2.16
C GLN A 174 26.83 -24.38 3.53
N ASP A 175 27.81 -24.80 4.33
CA ASP A 175 28.16 -24.10 5.56
C ASP A 175 28.76 -22.72 5.25
N ILE A 176 28.11 -21.67 5.74
CA ILE A 176 28.51 -20.27 5.57
C ILE A 176 29.33 -19.82 6.77
N GLU A 177 28.90 -20.18 7.98
CA GLU A 177 29.59 -19.86 9.22
C GLU A 177 29.29 -20.92 10.28
N THR A 178 30.31 -21.42 10.95
CA THR A 178 30.17 -22.39 12.06
C THR A 178 30.88 -21.94 13.33
N PHE A 179 31.59 -20.80 13.31
CA PHE A 179 32.41 -20.24 14.39
C PHE A 179 33.51 -21.16 14.98
N GLU A 180 33.58 -22.43 14.60
CA GLU A 180 34.59 -23.43 14.98
C GLU A 180 35.96 -23.21 14.32
N SER A 181 35.96 -22.57 13.15
CA SER A 181 37.16 -22.23 12.42
C SER A 181 36.93 -21.00 11.55
N PRO A 182 37.98 -20.28 11.11
CA PRO A 182 37.79 -19.11 10.26
C PRO A 182 37.06 -19.47 8.95
N SER A 183 35.81 -19.00 8.82
CA SER A 183 34.94 -19.16 7.63
C SER A 183 35.36 -18.27 6.45
N GLY A 184 36.18 -17.25 6.71
CA GLY A 184 36.47 -16.18 5.75
C GLY A 184 35.44 -15.03 5.76
N ILE A 185 34.47 -15.06 6.68
CA ILE A 185 33.54 -13.97 6.94
C ILE A 185 34.15 -13.00 7.95
N THR A 186 34.03 -11.70 7.66
CA THR A 186 34.41 -10.65 8.60
C THR A 186 33.17 -10.15 9.33
N TRP A 187 33.05 -10.50 10.61
CA TRP A 187 31.96 -10.06 11.47
C TRP A 187 32.24 -8.68 12.10
N SER A 188 31.23 -7.82 12.06
CA SER A 188 31.20 -6.47 12.61
C SER A 188 29.79 -6.14 13.12
N THR A 189 29.58 -4.94 13.63
CA THR A 189 28.25 -4.49 14.08
C THR A 189 27.90 -3.09 13.61
N ILE A 190 26.60 -2.80 13.55
CA ILE A 190 26.06 -1.45 13.50
C ILE A 190 25.19 -1.29 14.74
N ASN A 191 25.45 -0.25 15.53
CA ASN A 191 24.76 0.04 16.78
C ASN A 191 24.83 -1.06 17.86
N GLY A 192 25.62 -2.13 17.74
CA GLY A 192 25.79 -3.17 18.78
C GLY A 192 27.26 -3.52 19.03
N THR A 193 27.52 -4.61 19.75
CA THR A 193 28.88 -5.14 19.99
C THR A 193 28.99 -6.60 19.55
N PHE A 194 30.00 -6.93 18.73
CA PHE A 194 30.38 -8.32 18.45
C PHE A 194 31.45 -8.75 19.47
N ASN A 195 31.15 -9.76 20.27
CA ASN A 195 32.02 -10.26 21.34
C ASN A 195 33.00 -11.34 20.86
N GLY A 196 32.93 -11.73 19.59
CA GLY A 196 33.77 -12.77 18.98
C GLY A 196 33.11 -14.14 18.93
N ALA A 197 33.84 -15.12 18.38
CA ALA A 197 33.56 -16.53 18.56
C ALA A 197 33.97 -16.92 19.99
N ILE A 198 33.00 -17.30 20.82
CA ILE A 198 33.20 -17.64 22.23
C ILE A 198 32.80 -19.08 22.50
N ALA A 199 33.14 -19.64 23.66
CA ALA A 199 32.66 -20.97 24.04
C ALA A 199 31.13 -21.02 24.08
N ASN A 200 30.53 -22.08 23.51
CA ASN A 200 29.08 -22.27 23.48
C ASN A 200 28.51 -22.25 24.92
N PRO A 201 27.63 -21.29 25.26
CA PRO A 201 27.19 -21.06 26.64
C PRO A 201 26.14 -22.07 27.13
N GLY A 202 25.58 -22.88 26.24
CA GLY A 202 24.60 -23.90 26.60
C GLY A 202 24.44 -24.98 25.55
N PRO A 203 25.44 -25.86 25.33
CA PRO A 203 25.34 -26.94 24.37
C PRO A 203 24.16 -27.87 24.68
N ASP A 204 23.38 -28.22 23.67
CA ASP A 204 22.23 -29.13 23.78
C ASP A 204 22.12 -30.05 22.55
N GLY A 205 20.98 -30.72 22.38
CA GLY A 205 20.76 -31.62 21.25
C GLY A 205 20.59 -30.93 19.89
N VAL A 206 20.38 -29.60 19.86
CA VAL A 206 20.25 -28.80 18.64
C VAL A 206 21.60 -28.22 18.24
N ASN A 207 22.34 -27.68 19.22
CA ASN A 207 23.69 -27.20 19.00
C ASN A 207 24.68 -27.77 20.03
N GLY A 208 25.50 -28.71 19.58
CA GLY A 208 26.58 -29.32 20.37
C GLY A 208 27.98 -28.75 20.07
N SER A 209 28.07 -27.65 19.32
CA SER A 209 29.32 -27.00 18.92
C SER A 209 30.14 -26.53 20.14
N ALA A 210 31.45 -26.36 19.95
CA ALA A 210 32.34 -25.89 21.01
C ALA A 210 32.33 -24.36 21.12
N THR A 211 32.13 -23.66 20.01
CA THR A 211 32.21 -22.20 19.89
C THR A 211 31.09 -21.63 19.03
N VAL A 212 30.63 -20.44 19.38
CA VAL A 212 29.47 -19.76 18.77
C VAL A 212 29.76 -18.26 18.60
N GLY A 213 29.10 -17.59 17.66
CA GLY A 213 29.19 -16.13 17.52
C GLY A 213 28.36 -15.41 18.57
N SER A 214 28.92 -14.42 19.28
CA SER A 214 28.23 -13.67 20.33
C SER A 214 28.05 -12.18 20.01
N PHE A 215 26.83 -11.68 20.19
CA PHE A 215 26.45 -10.30 19.86
C PHE A 215 25.60 -9.66 20.97
N THR A 216 25.89 -8.40 21.33
CA THR A 216 25.19 -7.66 22.40
C THR A 216 24.55 -6.37 21.86
N ASN A 217 23.30 -6.12 22.21
CA ASN A 217 22.56 -4.92 21.81
C ASN A 217 23.01 -3.67 22.58
N ASN A 218 22.90 -2.50 21.93
CA ASN A 218 23.01 -1.18 22.55
C ASN A 218 21.60 -0.65 22.87
N PRO A 219 21.36 -0.21 24.12
CA PRO A 219 20.03 0.21 24.54
C PRO A 219 19.55 1.52 23.88
N ASN A 220 20.42 2.29 23.22
CA ASN A 220 20.03 3.56 22.59
C ASN A 220 19.41 3.39 21.19
N PHE A 221 19.39 2.19 20.65
CA PHE A 221 18.92 1.92 19.28
C PHE A 221 17.95 0.75 19.28
N ASP A 222 16.94 0.86 18.42
CA ASP A 222 15.92 -0.13 18.13
C ASP A 222 16.37 -1.17 17.09
N PHE A 223 17.42 -0.87 16.31
CA PHE A 223 18.07 -1.79 15.39
C PHE A 223 19.56 -1.94 15.67
N ASN A 224 19.94 -3.16 16.09
CA ASN A 224 21.30 -3.57 16.45
C ASN A 224 21.75 -4.69 15.50
N PHE A 225 22.59 -4.38 14.52
CA PHE A 225 22.96 -5.33 13.47
C PHE A 225 24.25 -6.07 13.81
N ALA A 226 24.22 -7.39 13.72
CA ALA A 226 25.37 -8.25 13.46
C ALA A 226 25.60 -8.31 11.94
N VAL A 227 26.78 -7.91 11.46
CA VAL A 227 27.07 -7.80 10.02
C VAL A 227 28.25 -8.69 9.66
N GLY A 228 27.97 -9.79 8.95
CA GLY A 228 28.96 -10.67 8.35
C GLY A 228 29.23 -10.27 6.91
N THR A 229 30.44 -9.81 6.59
CA THR A 229 30.85 -9.50 5.22
C THR A 229 31.55 -10.71 4.60
N LEU A 230 31.02 -11.20 3.48
CA LEU A 230 31.55 -12.35 2.76
C LEU A 230 32.67 -11.91 1.81
N SER A 231 33.67 -12.78 1.65
CA SER A 231 34.78 -12.57 0.70
C SER A 231 34.39 -12.80 -0.76
N ALA A 232 33.29 -13.51 -1.01
CA ALA A 232 32.67 -13.71 -2.32
C ALA A 232 31.14 -13.49 -2.21
N PRO A 233 30.48 -12.97 -3.25
CA PRO A 233 29.02 -12.84 -3.26
C PRO A 233 28.30 -14.21 -3.21
N LEU A 234 27.11 -14.22 -2.64
CA LEU A 234 26.15 -15.31 -2.65
C LEU A 234 25.48 -15.43 -4.02
N ASP A 235 25.27 -16.67 -4.47
CA ASP A 235 24.49 -16.99 -5.67
C ASP A 235 23.16 -17.64 -5.25
N LEU A 236 22.08 -16.84 -5.26
CA LEU A 236 20.75 -17.31 -4.87
C LEU A 236 20.03 -18.06 -5.99
N SER A 237 20.62 -18.20 -7.19
CA SER A 237 20.01 -19.00 -8.26
C SER A 237 19.97 -20.49 -7.92
N ILE A 238 20.82 -20.90 -6.97
CA ILE A 238 20.90 -22.26 -6.47
C ILE A 238 20.58 -22.25 -4.97
N TYR A 239 21.29 -21.45 -4.16
CA TYR A 239 21.18 -21.46 -2.70
C TYR A 239 20.38 -20.28 -2.16
N ASN A 240 19.06 -20.40 -2.18
CA ASN A 240 18.13 -19.33 -1.78
C ASN A 240 17.41 -19.57 -0.46
N GLN A 241 17.68 -20.67 0.25
CA GLN A 241 17.23 -20.85 1.62
C GLN A 241 18.39 -20.81 2.60
N PHE A 242 18.18 -20.26 3.80
CA PHE A 242 19.22 -20.15 4.82
C PHE A 242 18.74 -20.75 6.13
N LYS A 243 19.59 -21.56 6.76
CA LYS A 243 19.43 -22.00 8.14
C LYS A 243 20.39 -21.26 9.05
N ILE A 244 19.98 -21.05 10.29
CA ILE A 244 20.80 -20.49 11.35
C ILE A 244 20.38 -21.10 12.67
N LYS A 245 21.34 -21.50 13.49
CA LYS A 245 21.09 -21.84 14.88
C LYS A 245 21.21 -20.58 15.73
N LEU A 246 20.24 -20.38 16.60
CA LEU A 246 20.14 -19.21 17.46
C LEU A 246 19.85 -19.62 18.90
N TRP A 247 20.49 -18.93 19.83
CA TRP A 247 20.16 -18.92 21.25
C TRP A 247 19.88 -17.49 21.68
N ALA A 248 18.71 -17.25 22.27
CA ALA A 248 18.29 -15.93 22.77
C ALA A 248 18.05 -15.96 24.29
N PRO A 249 18.38 -14.91 25.06
CA PRO A 249 18.21 -14.90 26.51
C PRO A 249 16.75 -14.72 26.96
N LYS A 250 15.88 -14.29 26.05
CA LYS A 250 14.44 -14.07 26.22
C LYS A 250 13.70 -14.36 24.91
N ASN A 251 12.38 -14.51 24.96
CA ASN A 251 11.54 -14.55 23.77
C ASN A 251 11.64 -13.18 23.07
N THR A 252 11.81 -13.17 21.76
CA THR A 252 12.01 -11.92 21.00
C THR A 252 11.73 -12.13 19.51
N GLN A 253 12.12 -11.19 18.64
CA GLN A 253 12.15 -11.35 17.20
C GLN A 253 13.58 -11.23 16.66
N MET A 254 13.84 -11.87 15.53
CA MET A 254 15.06 -11.76 14.74
C MET A 254 14.73 -11.35 13.31
N LEU A 255 15.53 -10.45 12.75
CA LEU A 255 15.55 -10.18 11.31
C LEU A 255 16.81 -10.79 10.72
N PHE A 256 16.67 -11.52 9.61
CA PHE A 256 17.78 -12.01 8.80
C PHE A 256 17.71 -11.33 7.44
N LYS A 257 18.82 -10.73 7.01
CA LYS A 257 18.89 -9.86 5.84
C LYS A 257 20.12 -10.15 5.01
N LEU A 258 19.94 -10.10 3.69
CA LEU A 258 21.00 -10.16 2.70
C LEU A 258 21.11 -8.80 2.02
N GLU A 259 22.35 -8.31 1.85
CA GLU A 259 22.62 -7.00 1.25
C GLU A 259 23.86 -7.07 0.34
N GLY A 260 23.87 -6.30 -0.74
CA GLY A 260 25.04 -6.08 -1.58
C GLY A 260 24.73 -5.27 -2.84
N PRO A 261 25.65 -5.21 -3.80
CA PRO A 261 25.33 -4.77 -5.15
C PRO A 261 24.12 -5.58 -5.68
N GLY A 262 23.07 -4.91 -6.16
CA GLY A 262 21.81 -5.57 -6.54
C GLY A 262 20.64 -5.32 -5.58
N GLY A 263 20.89 -4.76 -4.38
CA GLY A 263 19.85 -4.31 -3.45
C GLY A 263 19.93 -4.96 -2.08
N GLN A 264 18.77 -5.17 -1.45
CA GLN A 264 18.64 -5.82 -0.16
C GLN A 264 17.34 -6.63 -0.10
N ILE A 265 17.34 -7.70 0.69
CA ILE A 265 16.15 -8.49 1.01
C ILE A 265 16.23 -8.92 2.48
N GLU A 266 15.09 -8.98 3.17
CA GLU A 266 15.04 -9.27 4.60
C GLU A 266 13.78 -10.07 4.96
N GLU A 267 13.93 -10.91 5.98
CA GLU A 267 12.85 -11.70 6.57
C GLU A 267 12.90 -11.62 8.09
N TYR A 268 11.73 -11.63 8.71
CA TYR A 268 11.57 -11.66 10.16
C TYR A 268 11.18 -13.07 10.64
N ARG A 269 11.66 -13.46 11.83
CA ARG A 269 11.23 -14.66 12.55
C ARG A 269 11.11 -14.35 14.03
N ASN A 270 10.03 -14.81 14.65
CA ASN A 270 9.91 -14.75 16.09
C ASN A 270 10.75 -15.86 16.74
N ILE A 271 11.44 -15.50 17.81
CA ILE A 271 12.32 -16.36 18.60
C ILE A 271 11.57 -16.74 19.86
N ALA A 272 10.98 -17.92 19.78
CA ALA A 272 10.00 -18.41 20.72
C ALA A 272 10.57 -18.96 22.03
N VAL A 273 11.82 -19.43 21.99
CA VAL A 273 12.42 -20.21 23.06
C VAL A 273 13.63 -19.48 23.60
N SER A 274 13.49 -18.95 24.81
CA SER A 274 14.62 -18.41 25.52
C SER A 274 15.51 -19.50 26.12
N LYS A 275 16.81 -19.20 26.15
CA LYS A 275 17.86 -19.96 26.83
C LYS A 275 18.08 -21.39 26.33
N LYS A 276 17.68 -21.69 25.09
CA LYS A 276 17.98 -22.95 24.38
C LYS A 276 18.36 -22.66 22.93
N TRP A 277 19.11 -23.58 22.32
CA TRP A 277 19.40 -23.47 20.90
C TRP A 277 18.21 -23.92 20.07
N GLN A 278 17.93 -23.18 19.01
CA GLN A 278 16.91 -23.49 18.02
C GLN A 278 17.48 -23.28 16.62
N GLU A 279 16.98 -24.01 15.63
CA GLU A 279 17.33 -23.82 14.22
C GLU A 279 16.17 -23.12 13.51
N TYR A 280 16.48 -22.02 12.81
CA TYR A 280 15.52 -21.24 12.03
C TYR A 280 15.85 -21.34 10.55
N THR A 281 14.82 -21.32 9.70
CA THR A 281 14.97 -21.29 8.24
C THR A 281 14.35 -20.01 7.66
N PHE A 282 15.08 -19.39 6.74
CA PHE A 282 14.75 -18.18 6.00
C PHE A 282 14.69 -18.51 4.51
N ASP A 283 13.66 -18.07 3.80
CA ASP A 283 13.45 -18.40 2.39
C ASP A 283 13.53 -17.13 1.52
N PHE A 284 14.57 -17.04 0.70
CA PHE A 284 14.78 -15.96 -0.25
C PHE A 284 14.59 -16.44 -1.71
N SER A 285 13.76 -17.47 -1.94
CA SER A 285 13.48 -18.02 -3.28
C SER A 285 12.98 -16.97 -4.28
N GLU A 286 12.24 -15.95 -3.83
CA GLU A 286 11.81 -14.83 -4.69
C GLU A 286 12.99 -13.99 -5.21
N ALA A 287 14.13 -14.02 -4.51
CA ALA A 287 15.37 -13.37 -4.90
C ALA A 287 16.32 -14.31 -5.67
N ALA A 288 15.85 -15.42 -6.25
CA ALA A 288 16.69 -16.37 -6.98
C ALA A 288 17.48 -15.74 -8.16
N ALA A 289 17.07 -14.57 -8.66
CA ALA A 289 17.81 -13.84 -9.69
C ALA A 289 19.05 -13.09 -9.15
N GLN A 290 19.22 -12.99 -7.82
CA GLN A 290 20.28 -12.22 -7.18
C GLN A 290 21.55 -13.05 -7.03
N THR A 291 22.67 -12.53 -7.53
CA THR A 291 23.98 -13.22 -7.55
C THR A 291 25.11 -12.37 -6.96
N GLN A 292 24.75 -11.25 -6.31
CA GLN A 292 25.70 -10.21 -5.94
C GLN A 292 25.62 -9.78 -4.47
N PHE A 293 24.74 -10.36 -3.66
CA PHE A 293 24.72 -10.09 -2.22
C PHE A 293 26.00 -10.58 -1.55
N ASN A 294 26.63 -9.74 -0.73
CA ASN A 294 27.92 -10.05 -0.09
C ASN A 294 27.94 -9.74 1.41
N LYS A 295 26.78 -9.46 2.00
CA LYS A 295 26.60 -9.29 3.44
C LYS A 295 25.43 -10.12 3.94
N ILE A 296 25.62 -10.69 5.13
CA ILE A 296 24.57 -11.24 5.97
C ILE A 296 24.42 -10.30 7.16
N LEU A 297 23.20 -9.84 7.40
CA LEU A 297 22.84 -8.98 8.51
C LEU A 297 21.82 -9.70 9.38
N VAL A 298 22.09 -9.77 10.67
CA VAL A 298 21.16 -10.32 11.66
C VAL A 298 20.85 -9.25 12.70
N VAL A 299 19.58 -9.00 12.97
CA VAL A 299 19.15 -8.08 14.04
C VAL A 299 18.39 -8.86 15.08
N PHE A 300 18.68 -8.59 16.35
CA PHE A 300 17.98 -9.18 17.49
C PHE A 300 17.14 -8.12 18.18
N SER A 301 15.90 -8.46 18.52
CA SER A 301 14.91 -7.53 19.11
C SER A 301 14.71 -6.26 18.26
N PRO A 302 14.38 -6.37 16.96
CA PRO A 302 14.13 -5.19 16.13
C PRO A 302 12.97 -4.36 16.72
N PHE A 303 13.01 -3.05 16.49
CA PHE A 303 12.01 -2.07 16.97
C PHE A 303 12.00 -1.82 18.50
N LEU A 304 12.94 -2.41 19.26
CA LEU A 304 12.99 -2.28 20.71
C LEU A 304 14.24 -1.53 21.18
N THR A 305 14.04 -0.34 21.77
CA THR A 305 15.09 0.36 22.51
C THR A 305 15.21 -0.18 23.95
N GLY A 306 16.33 0.08 24.62
CA GLY A 306 16.57 -0.31 26.01
C GLY A 306 17.17 -1.71 26.22
N SER A 307 17.31 -2.51 25.16
CA SER A 307 17.90 -3.86 25.26
C SER A 307 19.42 -3.80 25.49
N THR A 308 19.88 -4.58 26.47
CA THR A 308 21.32 -4.86 26.72
C THR A 308 21.63 -6.36 26.59
N ASP A 309 20.69 -7.10 25.99
CA ASP A 309 20.72 -8.55 25.90
C ASP A 309 21.83 -9.04 24.96
N THR A 310 22.32 -10.25 25.23
CA THR A 310 23.35 -10.92 24.42
C THR A 310 22.76 -12.17 23.77
N PHE A 311 22.92 -12.28 22.45
CA PHE A 311 22.43 -13.35 21.60
C PHE A 311 23.60 -14.16 21.04
N PHE A 312 23.35 -15.43 20.73
CA PHE A 312 24.35 -16.31 20.13
C PHE A 312 23.82 -16.95 18.87
N ILE A 313 24.61 -16.90 17.80
CA ILE A 313 24.31 -17.55 16.52
C ILE A 313 25.38 -18.55 16.17
N ASP A 314 24.99 -19.57 15.42
CA ASP A 314 25.88 -20.62 14.97
C ASP A 314 25.33 -21.35 13.73
N ASP A 315 26.17 -22.16 13.09
CA ASP A 315 25.83 -23.01 11.94
C ASP A 315 24.91 -22.33 10.92
N ILE A 316 25.34 -21.18 10.38
CA ILE A 316 24.67 -20.55 9.25
C ILE A 316 24.94 -21.42 8.02
N GLN A 317 23.88 -21.92 7.39
CA GLN A 317 23.96 -22.77 6.21
C GLN A 317 23.10 -22.20 5.08
N ALA A 318 23.56 -22.26 3.84
CA ALA A 318 22.77 -21.99 2.65
C ALA A 318 22.32 -23.31 2.01
N LEU A 319 21.07 -23.40 1.59
CA LEU A 319 20.44 -24.60 1.04
C LEU A 319 19.78 -24.27 -0.30
N PRO A 320 19.70 -25.25 -1.22
CA PRO A 320 18.92 -25.11 -2.42
C PRO A 320 17.43 -24.95 -2.16
N GLN A 321 16.73 -24.49 -3.19
CA GLN A 321 15.29 -24.24 -3.17
C GLN A 321 14.51 -25.41 -2.57
N GLY A 322 13.83 -25.15 -1.45
CA GLY A 322 13.05 -26.13 -0.70
C GLY A 322 11.59 -26.23 -1.13
N ALA A 323 10.83 -27.10 -0.46
CA ALA A 323 9.42 -27.39 -0.77
C ALA A 323 8.44 -26.20 -0.64
N CYS A 324 8.90 -25.05 -0.13
CA CYS A 324 8.13 -23.81 0.03
C CYS A 324 8.41 -22.78 -1.07
N ALA A 325 9.10 -23.18 -2.13
CA ALA A 325 9.32 -22.38 -3.32
C ALA A 325 8.03 -21.73 -3.87
N GLY A 326 7.94 -20.40 -3.80
CA GLY A 326 6.81 -19.64 -4.33
C GLY A 326 5.53 -19.72 -3.49
N SER A 327 5.59 -20.24 -2.26
CA SER A 327 4.45 -20.14 -1.34
C SER A 327 4.38 -18.73 -0.75
N THR A 328 3.25 -18.05 -0.92
CA THR A 328 2.97 -16.79 -0.22
C THR A 328 2.42 -17.11 1.17
N PRO A 329 3.07 -16.68 2.27
CA PRO A 329 2.55 -16.88 3.62
C PRO A 329 1.14 -16.29 3.78
N ASN A 330 0.22 -17.07 4.33
CA ASN A 330 -1.13 -16.60 4.61
C ASN A 330 -1.13 -15.84 5.96
N PRO A 331 -1.48 -14.55 5.99
CA PRO A 331 -1.44 -13.75 7.22
C PRO A 331 -2.41 -14.22 8.32
N ASP A 332 -3.40 -15.05 7.97
CA ASP A 332 -4.37 -15.60 8.92
C ASP A 332 -3.87 -16.89 9.59
N ILE A 333 -2.89 -17.57 9.00
CA ILE A 333 -2.33 -18.82 9.50
C ILE A 333 -1.15 -18.49 10.41
N ILE A 334 -1.26 -18.92 11.67
CA ILE A 334 -0.23 -18.84 12.69
C ILE A 334 0.78 -19.97 12.47
N ASP A 335 0.35 -21.21 12.32
CA ASP A 335 1.25 -22.35 12.06
C ASP A 335 0.53 -23.47 11.30
N ASP A 336 0.99 -23.78 10.08
CA ASP A 336 0.56 -24.93 9.25
C ASP A 336 1.58 -26.08 9.25
N PHE A 337 2.64 -25.98 10.06
CA PHE A 337 3.74 -26.93 10.17
C PHE A 337 4.48 -27.24 8.85
N ASP A 338 4.16 -26.52 7.77
CA ASP A 338 4.73 -26.58 6.45
C ASP A 338 5.46 -25.27 6.14
N CYS A 339 4.84 -24.36 5.39
CA CYS A 339 5.49 -23.17 4.83
C CYS A 339 5.14 -21.88 5.58
N ASN A 340 4.13 -21.92 6.45
CA ASN A 340 3.71 -20.78 7.23
C ASN A 340 3.85 -21.08 8.73
N ARG A 341 4.99 -20.68 9.30
CA ARG A 341 5.48 -21.08 10.64
C ARG A 341 5.68 -19.87 11.56
N ASN A 342 4.61 -19.16 11.88
CA ASN A 342 4.65 -17.91 12.66
C ASN A 342 4.42 -18.10 14.17
N ALA A 343 4.00 -19.29 14.62
CA ALA A 343 3.77 -19.57 16.04
C ALA A 343 5.05 -19.48 16.88
N VAL A 344 4.91 -18.90 18.05
CA VAL A 344 5.88 -18.95 19.14
C VAL A 344 5.33 -19.85 20.21
N TYR A 345 5.96 -21.00 20.46
CA TYR A 345 5.51 -21.91 21.51
C TYR A 345 6.32 -21.74 22.80
N ASP A 346 5.62 -21.57 23.93
CA ASP A 346 6.21 -21.57 25.27
C ASP A 346 6.00 -22.94 25.95
N ASN A 347 4.94 -23.06 26.76
CA ASN A 347 4.61 -24.31 27.45
C ASN A 347 4.08 -25.38 26.48
N GLY A 348 4.53 -26.63 26.66
CA GLY A 348 4.15 -27.78 25.83
C GLY A 348 5.01 -28.03 24.59
N TRP A 349 5.96 -27.15 24.29
CA TRP A 349 6.86 -27.29 23.14
C TRP A 349 7.72 -28.57 23.18
N ASP A 350 8.20 -28.98 24.37
CA ASP A 350 8.96 -30.22 24.56
C ASP A 350 8.18 -31.50 24.20
N SER A 351 6.87 -31.35 24.05
CA SER A 351 5.92 -32.38 23.66
C SER A 351 5.43 -32.24 22.22
N LEU A 352 5.83 -31.18 21.49
CA LEU A 352 5.44 -30.90 20.10
C LEU A 352 6.55 -31.30 19.11
N TYR A 353 6.20 -32.05 18.07
CA TYR A 353 7.12 -32.49 17.02
C TYR A 353 6.53 -32.19 15.66
N VAL A 354 7.33 -31.73 14.71
CA VAL A 354 6.89 -31.59 13.31
C VAL A 354 7.12 -32.92 12.61
N VAL A 355 6.06 -33.54 12.08
CA VAL A 355 6.12 -34.85 11.42
C VAL A 355 5.42 -34.81 10.07
N GLN A 356 5.67 -35.81 9.22
CA GLN A 356 4.86 -36.02 8.02
C GLN A 356 3.40 -36.26 8.41
N ASN A 357 2.46 -35.67 7.68
CA ASN A 357 1.03 -35.86 7.92
C ASN A 357 0.72 -37.37 7.89
N PRO A 358 0.29 -37.97 9.02
CA PRO A 358 0.05 -39.41 9.09
C PRO A 358 -1.25 -39.84 8.40
N ALA A 359 -2.13 -38.88 8.07
CA ALA A 359 -3.45 -39.13 7.51
C ALA A 359 -3.84 -38.04 6.48
N PRO A 360 -3.11 -37.91 5.35
CA PRO A 360 -3.47 -36.94 4.31
C PRO A 360 -4.76 -37.35 3.61
N GLY A 361 -5.66 -36.40 3.37
CA GLY A 361 -6.95 -36.61 2.72
C GLY A 361 -7.63 -35.30 2.31
N PRO A 362 -8.89 -35.32 1.84
CA PRO A 362 -9.61 -34.11 1.43
C PRO A 362 -9.75 -33.07 2.55
N ASP A 363 -9.89 -33.52 3.81
CA ASP A 363 -10.07 -32.64 4.97
C ASP A 363 -8.76 -31.97 5.42
N ASN A 364 -7.62 -32.63 5.18
CA ASN A 364 -6.29 -32.08 5.40
C ASN A 364 -5.27 -32.75 4.48
N ASN A 365 -4.81 -32.02 3.47
CA ASN A 365 -3.84 -32.47 2.48
C ASN A 365 -2.43 -31.91 2.71
N SER A 366 -2.17 -31.31 3.89
CA SER A 366 -0.84 -30.82 4.27
C SER A 366 0.19 -31.96 4.23
N ARG A 367 1.43 -31.57 3.98
CA ARG A 367 2.54 -32.52 3.93
C ARG A 367 3.08 -32.77 5.33
N LYS A 368 3.11 -31.74 6.17
CA LYS A 368 3.55 -31.84 7.57
C LYS A 368 2.50 -31.32 8.52
N VAL A 369 2.56 -31.82 9.75
CA VAL A 369 1.63 -31.46 10.84
C VAL A 369 2.38 -31.42 12.17
N GLY A 370 1.81 -30.74 13.16
CA GLY A 370 2.28 -30.75 14.53
C GLY A 370 1.78 -32.00 15.27
N GLN A 371 2.69 -32.87 15.71
CA GLN A 371 2.42 -34.00 16.59
C GLN A 371 2.63 -33.59 18.05
N PHE A 372 1.55 -33.40 18.79
CA PHE A 372 1.60 -33.16 20.23
C PHE A 372 1.46 -34.48 21.01
N ARG A 373 2.51 -34.85 21.75
CA ARG A 373 2.57 -36.04 22.60
C ARG A 373 2.17 -35.65 24.02
N LYS A 374 0.92 -35.89 24.40
CA LYS A 374 0.42 -35.50 25.72
C LYS A 374 1.24 -36.21 26.82
N PRO A 375 1.82 -35.48 27.80
CA PRO A 375 2.55 -36.08 28.91
C PRO A 375 1.70 -37.09 29.69
N THR A 376 2.32 -38.18 30.15
CA THR A 376 1.61 -39.30 30.81
C THR A 376 1.64 -39.23 32.33
N GLY A 377 0.57 -39.71 32.99
CA GLY A 377 0.51 -39.86 34.45
C GLY A 377 -0.33 -38.80 35.16
N ASN A 378 -0.44 -38.90 36.48
CA ASN A 378 -1.25 -37.98 37.30
C ASN A 378 -0.74 -36.54 37.24
N GLY A 379 -1.64 -35.56 37.17
CA GLY A 379 -1.30 -34.13 37.10
C GLY A 379 -1.12 -33.61 35.67
N THR A 380 -1.46 -34.41 34.66
CA THR A 380 -1.32 -34.06 33.23
C THR A 380 -2.66 -33.72 32.59
N GLU A 381 -3.74 -33.60 33.38
CA GLU A 381 -5.12 -33.33 32.92
C GLU A 381 -5.22 -32.05 32.07
N TYR A 382 -4.33 -31.09 32.33
CA TYR A 382 -4.27 -29.78 31.67
C TYR A 382 -2.88 -29.50 31.09
N ALA A 383 -2.21 -30.52 30.55
CA ALA A 383 -1.04 -30.29 29.71
C ALA A 383 -1.47 -29.52 28.44
N ALA A 384 -0.90 -28.33 28.24
CA ALA A 384 -1.24 -27.44 27.15
C ALA A 384 -0.13 -27.37 26.10
N LEU A 385 -0.51 -26.99 24.89
CA LEU A 385 0.35 -26.36 23.91
C LEU A 385 0.00 -24.85 23.90
N VAL A 386 0.98 -23.99 24.18
CA VAL A 386 0.77 -22.55 24.31
C VAL A 386 1.48 -21.81 23.19
N VAL A 387 0.73 -21.01 22.43
CA VAL A 387 1.30 -19.97 21.56
C VAL A 387 1.39 -18.68 22.36
N ASP A 388 2.57 -18.08 22.43
CA ASP A 388 2.92 -16.93 23.27
C ASP A 388 3.40 -15.74 22.40
N TYR A 389 2.72 -14.60 22.45
CA TYR A 389 3.08 -13.42 21.68
C TYR A 389 3.83 -12.42 22.56
N GLU A 390 4.88 -11.79 22.02
CA GLU A 390 5.59 -10.71 22.72
C GLU A 390 4.72 -9.46 22.93
N ASN A 391 3.78 -9.22 22.00
CA ASN A 391 2.82 -8.12 22.05
C ASN A 391 1.39 -8.67 22.19
N PRO A 392 0.46 -7.89 22.78
CA PRO A 392 -0.95 -8.27 22.80
C PRO A 392 -1.50 -8.61 21.40
N ILE A 393 -2.25 -9.70 21.33
CA ILE A 393 -2.93 -10.18 20.13
C ILE A 393 -3.98 -9.13 19.72
N ASN A 394 -3.89 -8.64 18.48
CA ASN A 394 -4.88 -7.70 17.95
C ASN A 394 -6.18 -8.40 17.55
N LEU A 395 -7.10 -8.53 18.51
CA LEU A 395 -8.45 -9.08 18.30
C LEU A 395 -9.45 -8.06 17.74
N ALA A 396 -9.03 -6.86 17.33
CA ALA A 396 -9.94 -5.90 16.71
C ALA A 396 -10.41 -6.40 15.33
N GLU A 397 -9.49 -6.99 14.56
CA GLU A 397 -9.68 -7.40 13.17
C GLU A 397 -9.71 -8.93 13.00
N ARG A 398 -8.87 -9.66 13.73
CA ARG A 398 -8.76 -11.12 13.67
C ARG A 398 -9.01 -11.73 15.05
N TYR A 399 -10.23 -12.21 15.26
CA TYR A 399 -10.68 -12.67 16.58
C TYR A 399 -11.28 -14.06 16.55
N VAL A 400 -11.32 -14.72 15.40
CA VAL A 400 -11.69 -16.13 15.31
C VAL A 400 -10.42 -16.97 15.34
N PHE A 401 -10.23 -17.71 16.42
CA PHE A 401 -9.14 -18.66 16.54
C PHE A 401 -9.60 -20.02 16.01
N GLY A 402 -8.79 -20.66 15.18
CA GLY A 402 -9.10 -21.97 14.62
C GLY A 402 -7.89 -22.88 14.48
N LEU A 403 -8.16 -24.17 14.36
CA LEU A 403 -7.17 -25.20 14.06
C LEU A 403 -7.85 -26.44 13.45
N LYS A 404 -7.10 -27.23 12.71
CA LYS A 404 -7.46 -28.61 12.38
C LYS A 404 -6.85 -29.55 13.42
N LEU A 405 -7.66 -30.48 13.91
CA LEU A 405 -7.26 -31.47 14.90
C LEU A 405 -7.60 -32.88 14.41
N TRP A 406 -6.61 -33.76 14.45
CA TRP A 406 -6.79 -35.20 14.43
C TRP A 406 -6.59 -35.73 15.84
N ALA A 407 -7.66 -36.25 16.45
CA ALA A 407 -7.63 -36.80 17.80
C ALA A 407 -7.76 -38.34 17.77
N PRO A 408 -6.96 -39.09 18.55
CA PRO A 408 -7.01 -40.56 18.56
C PRO A 408 -8.27 -41.10 19.26
N LYS A 409 -8.99 -40.27 20.01
CA LYS A 409 -10.18 -40.61 20.80
C LYS A 409 -11.07 -39.38 21.00
N THR A 410 -12.33 -39.62 21.32
CA THR A 410 -13.26 -38.56 21.74
C THR A 410 -12.87 -37.97 23.09
N GLY A 411 -13.28 -36.74 23.35
CA GLY A 411 -12.86 -36.01 24.55
C GLY A 411 -13.22 -34.53 24.46
N ASN A 412 -12.46 -33.68 25.15
CA ASN A 412 -12.66 -32.23 25.12
C ASN A 412 -11.41 -31.51 24.59
N LEU A 413 -11.60 -30.67 23.58
CA LEU A 413 -10.63 -29.64 23.21
C LEU A 413 -10.99 -28.38 24.00
N LEU A 414 -10.12 -27.97 24.93
CA LEU A 414 -10.29 -26.71 25.64
C LEU A 414 -9.37 -25.68 25.00
N LEU A 415 -9.93 -24.60 24.48
CA LEU A 415 -9.20 -23.47 23.92
C LEU A 415 -9.31 -22.29 24.87
N LYS A 416 -8.19 -21.61 25.11
CA LYS A 416 -8.12 -20.50 26.05
C LYS A 416 -7.33 -19.34 25.47
N ILE A 417 -7.73 -18.13 25.82
CA ILE A 417 -6.99 -16.89 25.59
C ILE A 417 -6.63 -16.26 26.94
N GLU A 418 -5.37 -15.86 27.12
CA GLU A 418 -4.86 -15.31 28.38
C GLU A 418 -3.71 -14.30 28.19
N GLY A 419 -3.12 -13.84 29.31
CA GLY A 419 -2.08 -12.80 29.34
C GLY A 419 -2.59 -11.42 29.72
N GLY A 420 -3.84 -11.13 29.35
CA GLY A 420 -4.53 -9.88 29.60
C GLY A 420 -5.33 -9.84 30.91
N THR A 421 -6.28 -8.90 30.99
CA THR A 421 -7.09 -8.65 32.20
C THR A 421 -8.26 -9.62 32.40
N SER A 422 -8.69 -10.34 31.35
CA SER A 422 -9.89 -11.18 31.35
C SER A 422 -9.67 -12.58 30.72
N PRO A 423 -8.84 -13.47 31.29
CA PRO A 423 -8.59 -14.77 30.67
C PRO A 423 -9.89 -15.55 30.46
N LYS A 424 -10.06 -16.16 29.28
CA LYS A 424 -11.30 -16.83 28.88
C LYS A 424 -11.03 -18.19 28.28
N GLU A 425 -11.90 -19.15 28.59
CA GLU A 425 -11.77 -20.55 28.17
C GLU A 425 -13.08 -21.02 27.52
N LEU A 426 -12.97 -21.79 26.43
CA LEU A 426 -14.10 -22.43 25.76
C LEU A 426 -13.82 -23.92 25.56
N SER A 427 -14.71 -24.76 26.09
CA SER A 427 -14.62 -26.21 25.95
C SER A 427 -15.45 -26.69 24.76
N ILE A 428 -14.82 -27.42 23.85
CA ILE A 428 -15.43 -27.96 22.64
C ILE A 428 -15.38 -29.50 22.70
N PRO A 429 -16.52 -30.20 22.57
CA PRO A 429 -16.52 -31.65 22.53
C PRO A 429 -15.90 -32.15 21.22
N VAL A 430 -14.92 -33.05 21.33
CA VAL A 430 -14.36 -33.83 20.22
C VAL A 430 -15.17 -35.11 20.09
N THR A 431 -16.03 -35.17 19.07
CA THR A 431 -17.00 -36.27 18.85
C THR A 431 -16.52 -37.32 17.84
N GLU A 432 -15.57 -36.96 16.97
CA GLU A 432 -15.01 -37.84 15.93
C GLU A 432 -13.56 -38.16 16.25
N ALA A 433 -13.22 -39.46 16.32
CA ALA A 433 -11.86 -39.94 16.55
C ALA A 433 -11.25 -40.46 15.25
N ASN A 434 -9.92 -40.35 15.14
CA ASN A 434 -9.11 -40.81 14.01
C ASN A 434 -9.45 -40.15 12.66
N LYS A 435 -9.92 -38.89 12.70
CA LYS A 435 -10.25 -38.08 11.53
C LYS A 435 -9.85 -36.63 11.78
N TRP A 436 -9.49 -35.90 10.72
CA TRP A 436 -9.27 -34.46 10.77
C TRP A 436 -10.60 -33.73 10.90
N VAL A 437 -10.70 -32.85 11.89
CA VAL A 437 -11.84 -31.97 12.11
C VAL A 437 -11.33 -30.56 12.35
N GLU A 438 -11.98 -29.58 11.74
CA GLU A 438 -11.70 -28.17 11.96
C GLU A 438 -12.54 -27.64 13.13
N TYR A 439 -11.87 -26.93 14.04
CA TYR A 439 -12.48 -26.31 15.21
C TYR A 439 -12.21 -24.81 15.19
N SER A 440 -13.17 -24.01 15.65
CA SER A 440 -13.00 -22.56 15.78
C SER A 440 -13.76 -21.99 16.99
N VAL A 441 -13.27 -20.85 17.48
CA VAL A 441 -13.83 -20.10 18.63
C VAL A 441 -13.71 -18.60 18.39
N ASP A 442 -14.71 -17.85 18.87
CA ASP A 442 -14.79 -16.40 18.75
C ASP A 442 -14.31 -15.72 20.05
N TRP A 443 -13.29 -14.86 19.92
CA TRP A 443 -12.71 -14.06 21.00
C TRP A 443 -13.05 -12.56 20.93
N LYS A 444 -14.05 -12.14 20.14
CA LYS A 444 -14.38 -10.72 19.95
C LYS A 444 -14.65 -9.98 21.26
N SER A 445 -15.30 -10.65 22.22
CA SER A 445 -15.57 -10.06 23.54
C SER A 445 -14.32 -9.75 24.35
N GLU A 446 -13.17 -10.29 23.96
CA GLU A 446 -11.88 -10.08 24.62
C GLU A 446 -11.01 -9.04 23.89
N ALA A 447 -11.55 -8.36 22.88
CA ALA A 447 -10.82 -7.33 22.15
C ALA A 447 -10.49 -6.11 23.03
N GLY A 448 -9.21 -5.73 23.05
CA GLY A 448 -8.71 -4.61 23.87
C GLY A 448 -8.28 -4.99 25.29
N GLU A 449 -8.43 -6.25 25.69
CA GLU A 449 -8.10 -6.74 27.04
C GLU A 449 -6.62 -7.12 27.23
N GLY A 450 -5.80 -6.93 26.19
CA GLY A 450 -4.34 -7.08 26.28
C GLY A 450 -3.82 -8.53 26.31
N HIS A 451 -4.62 -9.51 25.85
CA HIS A 451 -4.22 -10.92 25.81
C HIS A 451 -3.04 -11.16 24.88
N ASP A 452 -2.07 -11.95 25.33
CA ASP A 452 -0.83 -12.26 24.61
C ASP A 452 -0.65 -13.77 24.35
N ARG A 453 -1.55 -14.63 24.84
CA ARG A 453 -1.40 -16.10 24.75
C ARG A 453 -2.64 -16.81 24.23
N LEU A 454 -2.42 -17.78 23.33
CA LEU A 454 -3.41 -18.77 22.89
C LEU A 454 -3.02 -20.14 23.45
N VAL A 455 -3.92 -20.78 24.17
CA VAL A 455 -3.64 -22.01 24.92
C VAL A 455 -4.56 -23.12 24.44
N MET A 456 -3.98 -24.24 24.03
CA MET A 456 -4.68 -25.42 23.52
C MET A 456 -4.49 -26.61 24.46
N PHE A 457 -5.57 -27.16 25.00
CA PHE A 457 -5.52 -28.39 25.79
C PHE A 457 -6.23 -29.52 25.05
N PHE A 458 -5.48 -30.56 24.72
CA PHE A 458 -6.01 -31.74 24.05
C PHE A 458 -6.51 -32.77 25.06
N ASN A 459 -7.78 -33.15 24.95
CA ASN A 459 -8.48 -34.03 25.91
C ASN A 459 -8.40 -33.51 27.35
N ALA A 460 -8.78 -32.24 27.51
CA ALA A 460 -8.72 -31.51 28.76
C ALA A 460 -9.55 -32.18 29.87
N GLY A 461 -9.00 -32.21 31.08
CA GLY A 461 -9.64 -32.82 32.26
C GLY A 461 -9.30 -34.30 32.48
N GLU A 462 -8.59 -34.94 31.54
CA GLU A 462 -8.22 -36.36 31.62
C GLU A 462 -6.69 -36.53 31.64
N ASN A 463 -6.19 -37.41 32.52
CA ASN A 463 -4.75 -37.70 32.59
C ASN A 463 -4.25 -38.36 31.29
N GLY A 464 -3.09 -37.92 30.81
CA GLY A 464 -2.47 -38.48 29.62
C GLY A 464 -2.09 -39.95 29.82
N GLN A 465 -2.38 -40.76 28.82
CA GLN A 465 -2.03 -42.18 28.77
C GLN A 465 -0.87 -42.43 27.79
N PRO A 466 -0.09 -43.51 27.97
CA PRO A 466 0.93 -43.89 27.01
C PRO A 466 0.34 -44.02 25.60
N GLY A 467 0.89 -43.24 24.65
CA GLY A 467 0.44 -43.22 23.25
C GLY A 467 -0.64 -42.18 22.92
N ASP A 468 -0.99 -41.30 23.85
CA ASP A 468 -1.88 -40.15 23.57
C ASP A 468 -1.19 -39.12 22.68
N ILE A 469 -1.39 -39.29 21.37
CA ILE A 469 -0.80 -38.45 20.32
C ILE A 469 -1.91 -37.74 19.57
N TYR A 470 -1.86 -36.42 19.58
CA TYR A 470 -2.77 -35.54 18.84
C TYR A 470 -2.00 -34.91 17.69
N TYR A 471 -2.63 -34.77 16.52
CA TYR A 471 -2.05 -34.01 15.42
C TYR A 471 -2.85 -32.73 15.22
N VAL A 472 -2.14 -31.61 15.16
CA VAL A 472 -2.69 -30.28 14.96
C VAL A 472 -2.10 -29.68 13.70
N ASP A 473 -2.91 -28.91 12.99
CA ASP A 473 -2.52 -28.25 11.75
C ASP A 473 -3.37 -27.00 11.49
N ASP A 474 -2.98 -26.16 10.54
CA ASP A 474 -3.67 -24.91 10.18
C ASP A 474 -4.11 -24.08 11.40
N ILE A 475 -3.22 -23.92 12.39
CA ILE A 475 -3.47 -23.05 13.54
C ILE A 475 -3.58 -21.63 13.00
N LYS A 476 -4.70 -20.96 13.25
CA LYS A 476 -5.03 -19.68 12.62
C LYS A 476 -5.75 -18.73 13.55
N LEU A 477 -5.57 -17.45 13.29
CA LEU A 477 -6.36 -16.36 13.85
C LEU A 477 -6.77 -15.49 12.67
N PHE A 478 -8.06 -15.46 12.40
CA PHE A 478 -8.59 -14.88 11.17
C PHE A 478 -9.77 -13.95 11.47
N ALA A 479 -10.07 -13.08 10.50
CA ALA A 479 -11.31 -12.31 10.54
C ALA A 479 -12.49 -13.29 10.46
N PRO A 480 -13.63 -13.03 11.10
CA PRO A 480 -14.79 -13.90 10.96
C PRO A 480 -15.10 -14.13 9.47
N ALA A 481 -15.29 -15.39 9.08
CA ALA A 481 -15.88 -15.68 7.78
C ALA A 481 -17.22 -14.95 7.74
N GLY A 482 -17.42 -14.08 6.75
CA GLY A 482 -18.66 -13.33 6.65
C GLY A 482 -19.86 -14.28 6.68
N VAL A 483 -20.93 -13.90 7.38
CA VAL A 483 -22.16 -14.66 7.48
C VAL A 483 -22.63 -15.01 6.07
N PRO A 484 -22.64 -16.30 5.67
CA PRO A 484 -23.09 -16.66 4.34
C PRO A 484 -24.58 -16.33 4.23
N LEU A 485 -24.93 -15.51 3.24
CA LEU A 485 -26.31 -15.11 2.97
C LEU A 485 -26.89 -15.91 1.81
N GLU A 486 -26.08 -16.19 0.78
CA GLU A 486 -26.49 -17.01 -0.37
C GLU A 486 -25.27 -17.65 -1.05
N ASP A 487 -25.37 -18.93 -1.39
CA ASP A 487 -24.35 -19.69 -2.11
C ASP A 487 -24.92 -20.50 -3.29
N PHE A 488 -26.24 -20.44 -3.52
CA PHE A 488 -26.95 -21.14 -4.59
C PHE A 488 -26.72 -22.65 -4.68
N GLN A 489 -26.14 -23.32 -3.67
CA GLN A 489 -25.88 -24.77 -3.74
C GLN A 489 -27.11 -25.61 -3.32
N GLU A 490 -28.08 -24.99 -2.66
CA GLU A 490 -29.24 -25.67 -2.10
C GLU A 490 -30.56 -25.22 -2.74
N THR A 491 -31.62 -26.00 -2.48
CA THR A 491 -33.00 -25.62 -2.82
C THR A 491 -33.89 -25.97 -1.62
N PRO A 492 -34.64 -25.00 -1.03
CA PRO A 492 -34.84 -23.62 -1.49
C PRO A 492 -33.62 -22.71 -1.29
N LEU A 493 -33.57 -21.60 -2.05
CA LEU A 493 -32.57 -20.54 -1.87
C LEU A 493 -32.76 -19.81 -0.53
N ASN A 494 -31.68 -19.24 -0.02
CA ASN A 494 -31.67 -18.56 1.29
C ASN A 494 -32.27 -17.15 1.21
N LEU A 495 -32.13 -16.47 0.06
CA LEU A 495 -32.75 -15.17 -0.21
C LEU A 495 -33.84 -15.26 -1.28
N GLY A 496 -34.80 -14.33 -1.24
CA GLY A 496 -35.81 -14.17 -2.27
C GLY A 496 -35.27 -13.36 -3.45
N TRP A 497 -34.89 -14.04 -4.54
CA TRP A 497 -34.34 -13.39 -5.74
C TRP A 497 -35.39 -13.14 -6.81
N GLN A 498 -35.46 -11.91 -7.32
CA GLN A 498 -36.35 -11.54 -8.42
C GLN A 498 -35.89 -10.26 -9.15
N PRO A 499 -36.29 -10.05 -10.41
CA PRO A 499 -36.24 -8.72 -11.01
C PRO A 499 -37.07 -7.73 -10.18
N LEU A 500 -36.62 -6.47 -10.09
CA LEU A 500 -37.33 -5.48 -9.27
C LEU A 500 -38.82 -5.38 -9.66
N ASN A 501 -39.70 -5.48 -8.67
CA ASN A 501 -41.17 -5.53 -8.82
C ASN A 501 -41.70 -6.71 -9.68
N GLY A 502 -40.89 -7.70 -9.99
CA GLY A 502 -41.25 -8.81 -10.88
C GLY A 502 -41.44 -8.40 -12.35
N ASP A 503 -40.82 -7.29 -12.78
CA ASP A 503 -40.87 -6.82 -14.17
C ASP A 503 -39.66 -7.33 -14.97
N ASP A 504 -39.86 -8.46 -15.65
CA ASP A 504 -38.78 -9.12 -16.39
C ASP A 504 -38.35 -8.35 -17.66
N VAL A 505 -39.16 -7.41 -18.14
CA VAL A 505 -38.85 -6.63 -19.34
C VAL A 505 -37.95 -5.46 -18.97
N LEU A 506 -38.33 -4.69 -17.96
CA LEU A 506 -37.60 -3.51 -17.53
C LEU A 506 -36.35 -3.90 -16.71
N HIS A 507 -36.50 -4.88 -15.81
CA HIS A 507 -35.50 -5.31 -14.85
C HIS A 507 -34.88 -6.68 -15.16
N GLY A 508 -35.18 -7.28 -16.31
CA GLY A 508 -34.45 -8.47 -16.79
C GLY A 508 -34.89 -9.77 -16.14
N ALA A 509 -34.16 -10.86 -16.37
CA ALA A 509 -34.53 -12.18 -15.85
C ALA A 509 -33.42 -12.78 -14.99
N PHE A 510 -33.79 -13.49 -13.92
CA PHE A 510 -32.85 -14.19 -13.04
C PHE A 510 -33.12 -15.70 -13.04
N THR A 511 -32.07 -16.52 -12.97
CA THR A 511 -32.18 -17.98 -12.91
C THR A 511 -31.14 -18.55 -11.95
N ALA A 512 -31.63 -19.26 -10.93
CA ALA A 512 -30.81 -19.97 -9.95
C ALA A 512 -31.62 -21.14 -9.35
N PRO A 513 -30.96 -22.24 -8.93
CA PRO A 513 -29.57 -22.56 -9.19
C PRO A 513 -29.30 -22.91 -10.67
N THR A 514 -28.18 -22.44 -11.22
CA THR A 514 -27.72 -22.73 -12.59
C THR A 514 -26.29 -23.27 -12.55
N GLY A 515 -25.91 -24.23 -13.40
CA GLY A 515 -24.55 -24.78 -13.40
C GLY A 515 -23.47 -23.73 -13.69
N ASN A 516 -22.39 -23.71 -12.90
CA ASN A 516 -21.26 -22.81 -13.12
C ASN A 516 -20.49 -23.20 -14.39
N THR A 517 -20.46 -22.32 -15.39
CA THR A 517 -19.81 -22.58 -16.68
C THR A 517 -18.33 -22.19 -16.70
N ASN A 518 -17.84 -21.48 -15.67
CA ASN A 518 -16.47 -20.96 -15.60
C ASN A 518 -15.86 -21.11 -14.19
N PRO A 519 -15.77 -22.31 -13.60
CA PRO A 519 -15.18 -22.47 -12.28
C PRO A 519 -13.68 -22.15 -12.29
N ASN A 520 -13.21 -21.38 -11.31
CA ASN A 520 -11.81 -21.04 -11.12
C ASN A 520 -11.45 -21.01 -9.60
N THR A 521 -10.29 -20.46 -9.24
CA THR A 521 -9.84 -20.39 -7.85
C THR A 521 -10.61 -19.36 -7.00
N VAL A 522 -11.28 -18.39 -7.63
CA VAL A 522 -12.14 -17.40 -6.94
C VAL A 522 -13.49 -18.02 -6.64
N ASN A 523 -14.10 -18.64 -7.65
CA ASN A 523 -15.37 -19.33 -7.50
C ASN A 523 -15.29 -20.74 -8.11
N SER A 524 -15.22 -21.75 -7.25
CA SER A 524 -15.23 -23.16 -7.63
C SER A 524 -16.59 -23.84 -7.44
N SER A 525 -17.65 -23.07 -7.16
CA SER A 525 -18.98 -23.58 -6.88
C SER A 525 -19.56 -24.32 -8.07
N SER A 526 -20.37 -25.36 -7.82
CA SER A 526 -20.99 -26.15 -8.88
C SER A 526 -22.24 -25.49 -9.46
N GLN A 527 -22.95 -24.72 -8.64
CA GLN A 527 -24.15 -23.95 -8.99
C GLN A 527 -23.95 -22.46 -8.67
N VAL A 528 -24.63 -21.58 -9.41
CA VAL A 528 -24.57 -20.11 -9.27
C VAL A 528 -25.92 -19.50 -9.66
N GLY A 529 -26.11 -18.20 -9.39
CA GLY A 529 -27.23 -17.42 -9.91
C GLY A 529 -26.84 -16.58 -11.12
N CYS A 530 -27.60 -16.62 -12.22
CA CYS A 530 -27.31 -15.81 -13.41
C CYS A 530 -28.48 -14.88 -13.75
N TYR A 531 -28.13 -13.66 -14.13
CA TYR A 531 -28.99 -12.52 -14.39
C TYR A 531 -28.77 -11.99 -15.80
N ALA A 532 -29.84 -11.87 -16.58
CA ALA A 532 -29.84 -11.20 -17.86
C ALA A 532 -30.48 -9.82 -17.71
N LYS A 533 -29.74 -8.74 -17.98
CA LYS A 533 -30.24 -7.36 -17.85
C LYS A 533 -31.49 -7.10 -18.71
N GLY A 534 -32.43 -6.32 -18.18
CA GLY A 534 -33.59 -5.79 -18.90
C GLY A 534 -33.28 -4.52 -19.70
N VAL A 535 -34.31 -3.85 -20.21
CA VAL A 535 -34.15 -2.68 -21.10
C VAL A 535 -33.85 -1.36 -20.37
N SER A 536 -33.96 -1.32 -19.03
CA SER A 536 -33.67 -0.13 -18.24
C SER A 536 -32.16 0.12 -18.09
N PRO A 537 -31.68 1.37 -18.17
CA PRO A 537 -30.30 1.71 -17.78
C PRO A 537 -30.03 1.48 -16.28
N LEU A 538 -31.08 1.34 -15.46
CA LEU A 538 -31.02 0.96 -14.05
C LEU A 538 -31.71 -0.40 -13.82
N SER A 539 -31.54 -1.34 -14.76
CA SER A 539 -32.02 -2.71 -14.60
C SER A 539 -31.49 -3.30 -13.28
N THR A 540 -32.37 -3.88 -12.47
CA THR A 540 -32.12 -4.15 -11.06
C THR A 540 -32.52 -5.57 -10.71
N LEU A 541 -31.57 -6.33 -10.17
CA LEU A 541 -31.82 -7.61 -9.53
C LEU A 541 -32.02 -7.39 -8.03
N GLN A 542 -33.15 -7.84 -7.48
CA GLN A 542 -33.49 -7.71 -6.07
C GLN A 542 -33.26 -9.04 -5.34
N ALA A 543 -32.63 -8.97 -4.17
CA ALA A 543 -32.56 -10.04 -3.19
C ALA A 543 -33.24 -9.59 -1.89
N ILE A 544 -34.18 -10.39 -1.40
CA ILE A 544 -34.99 -10.11 -0.21
C ILE A 544 -34.53 -11.03 0.91
N ASN A 545 -34.22 -10.46 2.07
CA ASN A 545 -33.97 -11.27 3.26
C ASN A 545 -35.29 -11.82 3.82
N LEU A 546 -35.51 -13.11 3.61
CA LEU A 546 -36.73 -13.80 4.06
C LEU A 546 -36.74 -14.09 5.56
N GLY A 547 -35.59 -14.01 6.22
CA GLY A 547 -35.38 -14.32 7.64
C GLY A 547 -35.36 -13.10 8.57
N GLY A 548 -35.30 -11.87 8.06
CA GLY A 548 -35.24 -10.65 8.87
C GLY A 548 -34.46 -9.50 8.20
N ASN A 549 -33.79 -8.68 9.00
CA ASN A 549 -32.95 -7.58 8.53
C ASN A 549 -31.46 -7.98 8.53
N PHE A 550 -30.64 -7.34 7.71
CA PHE A 550 -29.19 -7.45 7.76
C PHE A 550 -28.63 -6.65 8.95
N ASP A 551 -27.70 -7.24 9.70
CA ASP A 551 -27.09 -6.59 10.87
C ASP A 551 -25.77 -5.89 10.48
N LEU A 552 -25.84 -4.60 10.20
CA LEU A 552 -24.65 -3.81 9.85
C LEU A 552 -23.81 -3.40 11.06
N SER A 553 -24.28 -3.62 12.29
CA SER A 553 -23.54 -3.21 13.50
C SER A 553 -22.33 -4.11 13.76
N ALA A 554 -22.46 -5.40 13.41
CA ALA A 554 -21.38 -6.38 13.48
C ALA A 554 -20.70 -6.59 12.11
N PHE A 555 -21.47 -6.59 11.03
CA PHE A 555 -20.99 -6.95 9.69
C PHE A 555 -21.42 -5.91 8.64
N PRO A 556 -20.78 -4.73 8.60
CA PRO A 556 -21.21 -3.64 7.72
C PRO A 556 -20.92 -3.87 6.23
N GLN A 557 -20.14 -4.88 5.85
CA GLN A 557 -19.74 -5.11 4.46
C GLN A 557 -20.41 -6.33 3.85
N PHE A 558 -20.73 -6.26 2.56
CA PHE A 558 -21.19 -7.41 1.76
C PHE A 558 -20.13 -7.78 0.74
N ASN A 559 -19.83 -9.07 0.62
CA ASN A 559 -18.93 -9.61 -0.39
C ASN A 559 -19.72 -10.57 -1.28
N ILE A 560 -19.53 -10.48 -2.59
CA ILE A 560 -20.19 -11.35 -3.57
C ILE A 560 -19.23 -11.65 -4.71
N ASP A 561 -19.19 -12.90 -5.15
CA ASP A 561 -18.46 -13.26 -6.37
C ASP A 561 -19.31 -12.88 -7.57
N VAL A 562 -18.71 -12.19 -8.54
CA VAL A 562 -19.37 -11.74 -9.76
C VAL A 562 -18.59 -12.22 -10.97
N LEU A 563 -19.28 -12.86 -11.91
CA LEU A 563 -18.80 -13.13 -13.25
C LEU A 563 -19.41 -12.10 -14.20
N SER A 564 -18.59 -11.13 -14.59
CA SER A 564 -18.97 -10.12 -15.59
C SER A 564 -18.86 -10.69 -17.02
N PRO A 565 -19.65 -10.17 -17.98
CA PRO A 565 -19.47 -10.53 -19.39
C PRO A 565 -18.11 -10.07 -19.91
N ALA A 566 -17.42 -10.89 -20.72
CA ALA A 566 -16.13 -10.53 -21.31
C ALA A 566 -16.17 -9.28 -22.22
N SER A 567 -17.37 -8.82 -22.61
CA SER A 567 -17.56 -7.63 -23.45
C SER A 567 -17.54 -6.30 -22.69
N VAL A 568 -17.61 -6.32 -21.35
CA VAL A 568 -17.58 -5.08 -20.56
C VAL A 568 -16.15 -4.56 -20.43
N ALA A 569 -16.00 -3.25 -20.21
CA ALA A 569 -14.69 -2.65 -20.05
C ALA A 569 -14.18 -2.80 -18.61
N VAL A 570 -12.85 -2.83 -18.43
CA VAL A 570 -12.25 -2.58 -17.12
C VAL A 570 -12.72 -1.22 -16.62
N GLY A 571 -13.13 -1.11 -15.36
CA GLY A 571 -13.76 0.08 -14.79
C GLY A 571 -15.29 0.11 -14.91
N THR A 572 -15.93 -0.87 -15.57
CA THR A 572 -17.39 -0.98 -15.56
C THR A 572 -17.89 -1.19 -14.12
N LYS A 573 -18.86 -0.41 -13.69
CA LYS A 573 -19.34 -0.43 -12.31
C LYS A 573 -20.38 -1.52 -12.05
N VAL A 574 -20.33 -2.09 -10.86
CA VAL A 574 -21.42 -2.83 -10.23
C VAL A 574 -21.83 -2.06 -8.98
N ARG A 575 -23.12 -1.76 -8.86
CA ARG A 575 -23.68 -1.01 -7.74
C ARG A 575 -24.54 -1.94 -6.89
N MET A 576 -24.23 -2.01 -5.60
CA MET A 576 -25.10 -2.63 -4.60
C MET A 576 -25.86 -1.52 -3.86
N VAL A 577 -27.16 -1.71 -3.65
CA VAL A 577 -28.01 -0.78 -2.89
C VAL A 577 -28.72 -1.55 -1.79
N LEU A 578 -28.61 -1.09 -0.54
CA LEU A 578 -29.41 -1.57 0.56
C LEU A 578 -30.64 -0.70 0.72
N PHE A 579 -31.81 -1.32 0.93
CA PHE A 579 -33.05 -0.64 1.22
C PHE A 579 -33.42 -0.78 2.70
N SER A 580 -33.60 0.36 3.36
CA SER A 580 -34.17 0.48 4.70
C SER A 580 -35.50 1.26 4.63
N PRO A 581 -36.58 0.79 5.26
CA PRO A 581 -37.83 1.54 5.37
C PRO A 581 -37.67 2.89 6.08
N THR A 582 -36.72 3.02 7.02
CA THR A 582 -36.52 4.26 7.79
C THR A 582 -35.43 5.18 7.23
N ALA A 583 -34.36 4.62 6.64
CA ALA A 583 -33.20 5.37 6.16
C ALA A 583 -33.14 5.51 4.63
N GLY A 584 -34.04 4.84 3.91
CA GLY A 584 -34.11 4.83 2.45
C GLY A 584 -33.01 3.97 1.81
N LEU A 585 -32.66 4.31 0.56
CA LEU A 585 -31.66 3.60 -0.24
C LEU A 585 -30.24 4.09 0.10
N LYS A 586 -29.33 3.16 0.41
CA LYS A 586 -27.88 3.41 0.57
C LYS A 586 -27.11 2.59 -0.46
N ASN A 587 -26.16 3.20 -1.16
CA ASN A 587 -25.46 2.55 -2.26
C ASN A 587 -23.96 2.51 -2.04
N ALA A 588 -23.32 1.50 -2.62
CA ALA A 588 -21.88 1.35 -2.76
C ALA A 588 -21.58 0.83 -4.18
N GLU A 589 -20.46 1.24 -4.75
CA GLU A 589 -20.04 0.86 -6.11
C GLU A 589 -18.65 0.23 -6.11
N VAL A 590 -18.48 -0.78 -6.95
CA VAL A 590 -17.21 -1.46 -7.19
C VAL A 590 -16.99 -1.54 -8.70
N GLU A 591 -15.73 -1.43 -9.13
CA GLU A 591 -15.36 -1.51 -10.54
C GLU A 591 -14.90 -2.92 -10.93
N VAL A 592 -15.30 -3.37 -12.11
CA VAL A 592 -14.83 -4.61 -12.72
C VAL A 592 -13.36 -4.46 -13.11
N THR A 593 -12.52 -5.38 -12.66
CA THR A 593 -11.07 -5.37 -12.94
C THR A 593 -10.66 -6.41 -13.98
N THR A 594 -11.39 -7.54 -14.04
CA THR A 594 -11.07 -8.66 -14.92
C THR A 594 -12.30 -9.17 -15.69
N PRO A 595 -12.76 -8.45 -16.74
CA PRO A 595 -13.92 -8.84 -17.53
C PRO A 595 -13.88 -10.30 -18.00
N GLY A 596 -14.97 -11.04 -17.82
CA GLY A 596 -15.09 -12.44 -18.24
C GLY A 596 -14.51 -13.47 -17.26
N GLN A 597 -14.02 -13.04 -16.09
CA GLN A 597 -13.56 -13.90 -15.00
C GLN A 597 -14.40 -13.66 -13.73
N TRP A 598 -14.41 -14.64 -12.81
CA TRP A 598 -14.95 -14.42 -11.48
C TRP A 598 -14.02 -13.53 -10.67
N GLU A 599 -14.61 -12.51 -10.03
CA GLU A 599 -13.93 -11.64 -9.06
C GLU A 599 -14.84 -11.43 -7.85
N THR A 600 -14.26 -11.38 -6.64
CA THR A 600 -15.01 -11.07 -5.41
C THR A 600 -15.10 -9.56 -5.25
N MET A 601 -16.32 -9.03 -5.19
CA MET A 601 -16.61 -7.61 -5.01
C MET A 601 -17.05 -7.33 -3.57
N GLY A 602 -16.41 -6.36 -2.90
CA GLY A 602 -16.74 -5.94 -1.54
C GLY A 602 -17.45 -4.57 -1.50
N PHE A 603 -18.58 -4.50 -0.82
CA PHE A 603 -19.42 -3.30 -0.68
C PHE A 603 -19.54 -2.90 0.80
N ASP A 604 -18.87 -1.82 1.20
CA ASP A 604 -18.85 -1.36 2.60
C ASP A 604 -19.99 -0.37 2.91
N TYR A 605 -20.74 -0.65 3.99
CA TYR A 605 -21.81 0.19 4.52
C TYR A 605 -21.54 0.62 5.97
N SER A 606 -20.28 0.68 6.40
CA SER A 606 -19.88 1.06 7.77
C SER A 606 -20.47 2.38 8.25
N ALA A 607 -20.63 3.36 7.34
CA ALA A 607 -21.28 4.65 7.61
C ALA A 607 -22.75 4.54 8.04
N PHE A 608 -23.39 3.38 7.84
CA PHE A 608 -24.79 3.10 8.13
C PHE A 608 -24.97 2.00 9.20
N SER A 609 -23.92 1.64 9.93
CA SER A 609 -23.92 0.61 10.99
C SER A 609 -24.94 0.86 12.13
N ALA A 610 -25.42 2.09 12.29
CA ALA A 610 -26.47 2.45 13.25
C ALA A 610 -27.90 2.14 12.76
N THR A 611 -28.10 1.83 11.47
CA THR A 611 -29.41 1.49 10.90
C THR A 611 -29.64 -0.02 10.98
N THR A 612 -30.77 -0.42 11.57
CA THR A 612 -31.04 -1.83 11.96
C THR A 612 -32.12 -2.51 11.11
N ASP A 613 -32.61 -1.85 10.07
CA ASP A 613 -33.80 -2.25 9.29
C ASP A 613 -33.55 -2.38 7.79
N PHE A 614 -32.31 -2.65 7.37
CA PHE A 614 -32.02 -3.03 5.98
C PHE A 614 -32.54 -4.45 5.70
N SER A 615 -33.47 -4.59 4.77
CA SER A 615 -34.13 -5.89 4.49
C SER A 615 -33.95 -6.39 3.05
N GLU A 616 -33.46 -5.54 2.14
CA GLU A 616 -33.31 -5.89 0.72
C GLU A 616 -31.98 -5.37 0.16
N ILE A 617 -31.45 -6.12 -0.82
CA ILE A 617 -30.27 -5.77 -1.62
C ILE A 617 -30.72 -5.62 -3.08
N TYR A 618 -30.32 -4.52 -3.72
CA TYR A 618 -30.50 -4.30 -5.15
C TYR A 618 -29.13 -4.31 -5.82
N LEU A 619 -28.93 -5.25 -6.74
CA LEU A 619 -27.75 -5.33 -7.59
C LEU A 619 -28.06 -4.70 -8.94
N ILE A 620 -27.25 -3.70 -9.31
CA ILE A 620 -27.35 -2.98 -10.58
C ILE A 620 -26.00 -3.12 -11.28
N PHE A 621 -25.97 -3.94 -12.32
CA PHE A 621 -24.77 -4.19 -13.10
C PHE A 621 -24.66 -3.21 -14.26
N ASN A 622 -23.48 -2.62 -14.48
CA ASN A 622 -23.22 -1.67 -15.55
C ASN A 622 -24.29 -0.55 -15.59
N PRO A 623 -24.41 0.24 -14.49
CA PRO A 623 -25.42 1.29 -14.39
C PRO A 623 -25.27 2.32 -15.52
N ASP A 624 -26.39 2.93 -15.91
CA ASP A 624 -26.50 3.96 -16.95
C ASP A 624 -26.31 3.43 -18.40
N ALA A 625 -25.97 2.15 -18.58
CA ALA A 625 -25.89 1.48 -19.87
C ALA A 625 -27.16 0.67 -20.20
N VAL A 626 -27.75 0.95 -21.37
CA VAL A 626 -28.87 0.16 -21.94
C VAL A 626 -28.30 -1.07 -22.66
N ALA A 627 -28.21 -2.18 -21.94
CA ALA A 627 -27.59 -3.43 -22.40
C ALA A 627 -28.50 -4.65 -22.16
N ALA A 628 -29.68 -4.66 -22.80
CA ALA A 628 -30.65 -5.74 -22.63
C ALA A 628 -30.08 -7.10 -23.07
N GLY A 629 -30.21 -8.12 -22.22
CA GLY A 629 -29.69 -9.46 -22.42
C GLY A 629 -28.22 -9.66 -22.03
N GLU A 630 -27.52 -8.62 -21.57
CA GLU A 630 -26.17 -8.74 -21.01
C GLU A 630 -26.20 -9.63 -19.75
N SER A 631 -25.41 -10.71 -19.76
CA SER A 631 -25.46 -11.78 -18.76
C SER A 631 -24.40 -11.60 -17.67
N TRP A 632 -24.84 -11.54 -16.43
CA TRP A 632 -24.02 -11.44 -15.23
C TRP A 632 -24.33 -12.63 -14.33
N CYS A 633 -23.33 -13.30 -13.77
CA CYS A 633 -23.58 -14.33 -12.76
C CYS A 633 -23.01 -13.90 -11.42
N VAL A 634 -23.67 -14.32 -10.35
CA VAL A 634 -23.32 -14.04 -8.97
C VAL A 634 -23.35 -15.30 -8.14
N ASP A 635 -22.52 -15.34 -7.11
CA ASP A 635 -22.48 -16.43 -6.15
C ASP A 635 -21.83 -15.96 -4.84
N ASN A 636 -21.91 -16.80 -3.80
CA ASN A 636 -21.14 -16.61 -2.56
C ASN A 636 -21.37 -15.23 -1.91
N LEU A 637 -22.62 -14.78 -1.82
CA LEU A 637 -22.97 -13.55 -1.10
C LEU A 637 -22.79 -13.77 0.40
N ARG A 638 -21.94 -12.97 1.04
CA ARG A 638 -21.59 -13.04 2.45
C ARG A 638 -21.61 -11.66 3.09
N GLN A 639 -21.90 -11.59 4.39
CA GLN A 639 -21.84 -10.35 5.17
C GLN A 639 -20.66 -10.39 6.14
N GLY A 640 -19.67 -9.52 6.00
CA GLY A 640 -18.43 -9.53 6.79
C GLY A 640 -18.13 -8.21 7.49
N VAL A 641 -17.04 -8.22 8.26
CA VAL A 641 -16.41 -6.98 8.76
C VAL A 641 -15.89 -6.16 7.58
N ALA A 642 -15.80 -4.84 7.75
CA ALA A 642 -15.24 -3.98 6.71
C ALA A 642 -13.76 -4.32 6.46
N THR A 643 -13.47 -4.77 5.25
CA THR A 643 -12.12 -5.07 4.74
C THR A 643 -11.77 -4.25 3.51
N VAL A 644 -12.75 -3.60 2.88
CA VAL A 644 -12.54 -2.68 1.77
C VAL A 644 -11.85 -1.43 2.30
N ASP A 645 -10.72 -1.08 1.71
CA ASP A 645 -10.10 0.21 1.95
C ASP A 645 -11.02 1.31 1.38
N PRO A 646 -11.61 2.17 2.24
CA PRO A 646 -12.53 3.21 1.81
C PRO A 646 -11.87 4.25 0.88
N CYS A 647 -10.55 4.24 0.76
CA CYS A 647 -9.78 5.20 -0.03
C CYS A 647 -9.27 4.64 -1.36
N VAL A 648 -9.58 3.39 -1.71
CA VAL A 648 -9.24 2.83 -3.03
C VAL A 648 -9.81 3.70 -4.16
N GLY A 649 -8.93 4.12 -5.07
CA GLY A 649 -9.29 4.89 -6.27
C GLY A 649 -9.47 6.40 -6.06
N VAL A 650 -9.39 6.90 -4.82
CA VAL A 650 -9.53 8.33 -4.52
C VAL A 650 -8.38 9.12 -5.16
N GLN A 651 -8.72 10.08 -6.04
CA GLN A 651 -7.72 10.93 -6.70
C GLN A 651 -7.33 12.11 -5.78
N PRO A 652 -6.02 12.36 -5.57
CA PRO A 652 -5.54 13.52 -4.84
C PRO A 652 -6.05 14.85 -5.41
N THR A 653 -6.63 15.68 -4.55
CA THR A 653 -7.03 17.06 -4.85
C THR A 653 -5.89 17.99 -4.41
N PRO A 654 -5.13 18.62 -5.32
CA PRO A 654 -3.87 19.30 -4.99
C PRO A 654 -3.96 20.43 -3.96
N VAL A 655 -5.14 21.00 -3.73
CA VAL A 655 -5.34 22.06 -2.74
C VAL A 655 -5.63 21.51 -1.33
N ILE A 656 -6.00 20.24 -1.18
CA ILE A 656 -6.22 19.62 0.13
C ILE A 656 -4.89 19.05 0.59
N ILE A 657 -4.53 19.29 1.85
CA ILE A 657 -3.34 18.71 2.48
C ILE A 657 -3.75 17.46 3.25
N ASP A 658 -4.71 17.59 4.16
CA ASP A 658 -5.27 16.48 4.94
C ASP A 658 -6.73 16.77 5.31
N ASP A 659 -7.63 15.85 4.98
CA ASP A 659 -9.01 15.80 5.50
C ASP A 659 -9.17 14.70 6.57
N PHE A 660 -8.10 13.99 6.92
CA PHE A 660 -8.10 12.83 7.82
C PHE A 660 -8.98 11.64 7.37
N GLU A 661 -9.58 11.74 6.18
CA GLU A 661 -10.18 10.65 5.44
C GLU A 661 -9.20 10.17 4.36
N CYS A 662 -9.55 10.40 3.08
CA CYS A 662 -8.87 9.85 1.93
C CYS A 662 -8.04 10.89 1.16
N GLN A 663 -8.20 12.19 1.42
CA GLN A 663 -7.37 13.23 0.81
C GLN A 663 -6.17 13.54 1.72
N ARG A 664 -5.14 12.71 1.63
CA ARG A 664 -3.88 12.86 2.39
C ARG A 664 -2.73 13.19 1.45
N ASN A 665 -2.65 14.44 1.03
CA ASN A 665 -1.75 14.88 -0.05
C ASN A 665 -0.44 15.46 0.50
N TYR A 666 0.20 14.70 1.38
CA TYR A 666 1.54 14.96 1.91
C TYR A 666 2.40 13.69 1.79
N THR A 667 3.71 13.86 1.89
CA THR A 667 4.68 12.75 1.83
C THR A 667 4.96 12.15 3.20
N GLU A 668 4.98 12.98 4.24
CA GLU A 668 5.15 12.56 5.64
C GLU A 668 4.60 13.63 6.59
N ILE A 669 4.23 13.20 7.80
CA ILE A 669 4.13 14.08 8.97
C ILE A 669 5.50 14.05 9.66
N PHE A 670 6.34 15.06 9.41
CA PHE A 670 7.71 15.09 9.92
C PHE A 670 7.83 15.64 11.34
N TYR A 671 6.75 16.22 11.89
CA TYR A 671 6.71 16.82 13.21
C TYR A 671 5.38 16.51 13.91
N GLY A 672 5.42 16.04 15.15
CA GLY A 672 4.23 15.69 15.94
C GLY A 672 3.45 14.46 15.47
N ALA A 673 4.05 13.58 14.65
CA ALA A 673 3.36 12.42 14.08
C ALA A 673 2.79 11.45 15.15
N ALA A 674 3.47 11.31 16.28
CA ALA A 674 3.00 10.47 17.39
C ALA A 674 1.84 11.10 18.18
N ASP A 675 1.64 12.41 18.04
CA ASP A 675 0.68 13.19 18.79
C ASP A 675 -0.65 13.37 18.04
N VAL A 676 -0.73 12.96 16.76
CA VAL A 676 -1.93 13.04 15.93
C VAL A 676 -2.35 11.67 15.40
N LYS A 677 -3.65 11.39 15.40
CA LYS A 677 -4.23 10.21 14.73
C LYS A 677 -5.60 10.53 14.15
N ALA A 678 -5.95 9.90 13.03
CA ALA A 678 -7.31 9.97 12.50
C ALA A 678 -8.26 9.12 13.37
N ILE A 679 -9.36 9.71 13.82
CA ILE A 679 -10.44 9.04 14.58
C ILE A 679 -11.79 9.33 13.95
N ASN A 680 -12.83 8.57 14.30
CA ASN A 680 -14.20 8.97 13.99
C ASN A 680 -14.51 10.32 14.66
N ASN A 681 -15.17 11.21 13.93
CA ASN A 681 -15.53 12.53 14.43
C ASN A 681 -16.36 12.41 15.72
N PRO A 682 -15.83 12.82 16.89
CA PRO A 682 -16.53 12.68 18.15
C PRO A 682 -17.63 13.75 18.31
N VAL A 683 -17.65 14.75 17.43
CA VAL A 683 -18.67 15.79 17.37
C VAL A 683 -19.71 15.39 16.34
N PRO A 684 -21.02 15.36 16.67
CA PRO A 684 -22.06 15.09 15.69
C PRO A 684 -21.95 16.00 14.46
N PRO A 685 -22.20 15.51 13.24
CA PRO A 685 -22.12 16.32 12.02
C PRO A 685 -22.96 17.60 12.14
N VAL A 686 -22.30 18.74 11.91
CA VAL A 686 -22.93 20.07 11.86
C VAL A 686 -22.63 20.70 10.50
N PRO A 687 -23.39 21.73 10.05
CA PRO A 687 -23.15 22.37 8.76
C PRO A 687 -21.70 22.88 8.57
N GLU A 688 -21.02 23.24 9.66
CA GLU A 688 -19.64 23.71 9.65
C GLU A 688 -18.62 22.59 9.38
N ASN A 689 -18.89 21.38 9.87
CA ASN A 689 -18.05 20.20 9.70
C ASN A 689 -18.94 18.95 9.73
N SER A 690 -19.08 18.33 8.56
CA SER A 690 -19.86 17.11 8.35
C SER A 690 -18.99 15.88 8.12
N SER A 691 -17.69 15.98 8.45
CA SER A 691 -16.69 14.95 8.18
C SER A 691 -16.91 13.73 9.06
N LEU A 692 -16.58 12.55 8.53
CA LEU A 692 -16.74 11.28 9.25
C LEU A 692 -15.54 11.02 10.15
N LYS A 693 -14.36 11.47 9.73
CA LYS A 693 -13.13 11.41 10.52
C LYS A 693 -12.53 12.78 10.71
N VAL A 694 -11.70 12.88 11.74
CA VAL A 694 -10.93 14.07 12.09
C VAL A 694 -9.59 13.65 12.67
N GLY A 695 -8.60 14.53 12.66
CA GLY A 695 -7.36 14.34 13.40
C GLY A 695 -7.55 14.66 14.88
N GLU A 696 -7.41 13.67 15.76
CA GLU A 696 -7.23 13.91 17.19
C GLU A 696 -5.76 14.23 17.46
N TYR A 697 -5.46 15.49 17.78
CA TYR A 697 -4.15 15.94 18.23
C TYR A 697 -4.13 16.08 19.75
N LYS A 698 -3.16 15.44 20.40
CA LYS A 698 -2.90 15.54 21.84
C LYS A 698 -1.70 16.44 22.07
N ASP A 699 -1.95 17.64 22.58
CA ASP A 699 -0.92 18.62 22.87
C ASP A 699 -0.02 18.16 24.03
N PRO A 700 1.28 17.90 23.80
CA PRO A 700 2.18 17.40 24.83
C PRO A 700 2.43 18.46 25.92
N ALA A 701 2.48 18.04 27.17
CA ALA A 701 2.71 18.92 28.33
C ALA A 701 4.14 18.78 28.88
N GLY A 702 4.73 19.90 29.31
CA GLY A 702 6.04 19.92 29.96
C GLY A 702 6.94 21.03 29.46
N ALA A 703 8.12 21.18 30.08
CA ALA A 703 9.12 22.13 29.61
C ALA A 703 9.63 21.72 28.23
N GLY A 704 9.68 22.66 27.28
CA GLY A 704 10.11 22.41 25.90
C GLY A 704 8.99 22.09 24.91
N THR A 705 7.72 22.06 25.35
CA THR A 705 6.56 21.81 24.47
C THR A 705 5.85 23.09 24.02
N GLU A 706 6.42 24.28 24.28
CA GLU A 706 5.80 25.59 23.97
C GLU A 706 5.61 25.84 22.47
N PHE A 707 6.21 25.00 21.63
CA PHE A 707 6.07 24.99 20.17
C PHE A 707 5.78 23.57 19.67
N ALA A 708 4.97 22.81 20.39
CA ALA A 708 4.46 21.53 19.89
C ALA A 708 3.45 21.75 18.75
N GLY A 709 3.38 20.80 17.82
CA GLY A 709 2.47 20.91 16.69
C GLY A 709 2.62 19.80 15.67
N ILE A 710 1.93 19.96 14.54
CA ILE A 710 1.91 18.99 13.43
C ILE A 710 2.61 19.61 12.23
N GLY A 711 3.58 18.91 11.64
CA GLY A 711 4.31 19.35 10.46
C GLY A 711 4.14 18.40 9.28
N PHE A 712 3.73 18.92 8.13
CA PHE A 712 3.52 18.19 6.89
C PHE A 712 4.59 18.53 5.86
N THR A 713 5.21 17.52 5.24
CA THR A 713 6.05 17.69 4.05
C THR A 713 5.20 17.50 2.80
N LEU A 714 5.02 18.57 2.01
CA LEU A 714 4.25 18.54 0.77
C LEU A 714 5.08 17.97 -0.40
N PRO A 715 4.45 17.30 -1.39
CA PRO A 715 5.14 16.77 -2.57
C PRO A 715 5.87 17.85 -3.39
N SER A 716 5.35 19.07 -3.37
CA SER A 716 5.96 20.25 -3.99
C SER A 716 5.60 21.52 -3.20
N PRO A 717 6.36 22.62 -3.34
CA PRO A 717 5.96 23.91 -2.81
C PRO A 717 4.55 24.30 -3.27
N PRO A 718 3.70 24.87 -2.40
CA PRO A 718 2.35 25.29 -2.78
C PRO A 718 2.41 26.50 -3.71
N ASP A 719 1.53 26.55 -4.73
CA ASP A 719 1.35 27.73 -5.57
C ASP A 719 0.45 28.76 -4.87
N LEU A 720 1.10 29.68 -4.16
CA LEU A 720 0.45 30.75 -3.42
C LEU A 720 0.07 31.95 -4.30
N SER A 721 0.25 31.90 -5.63
CA SER A 721 -0.15 33.00 -6.51
C SER A 721 -1.66 33.23 -6.53
N VAL A 722 -2.44 32.18 -6.25
CA VAL A 722 -3.91 32.20 -6.14
C VAL A 722 -4.38 31.64 -4.80
N ASN A 723 -3.96 30.42 -4.46
CA ASN A 723 -4.43 29.71 -3.28
C ASN A 723 -3.52 29.99 -2.08
N ASN A 724 -3.56 31.20 -1.57
CA ASN A 724 -2.69 31.68 -0.50
C ASN A 724 -3.33 31.72 0.90
N GLN A 725 -4.57 31.28 1.05
CA GLN A 725 -5.19 31.15 2.36
C GLN A 725 -5.07 29.71 2.83
N LEU A 726 -4.35 29.46 3.91
CA LEU A 726 -4.37 28.15 4.57
C LEU A 726 -5.61 28.08 5.46
N GLU A 727 -6.59 27.27 5.06
CA GLU A 727 -7.74 26.94 5.90
C GLU A 727 -7.46 25.71 6.75
N VAL A 728 -7.78 25.81 8.04
CA VAL A 728 -7.70 24.71 9.00
C VAL A 728 -8.93 24.77 9.90
N GLN A 729 -9.70 23.69 9.98
CA GLN A 729 -10.79 23.59 10.95
C GLN A 729 -10.28 22.99 12.25
N VAL A 730 -10.62 23.62 13.37
CA VAL A 730 -10.23 23.16 14.71
C VAL A 730 -11.43 23.21 15.64
N TYR A 731 -11.61 22.14 16.41
CA TYR A 731 -12.50 22.07 17.56
C TYR A 731 -11.67 21.81 18.81
N SER A 732 -11.94 22.57 19.88
CA SER A 732 -11.26 22.42 21.17
C SER A 732 -12.19 22.76 22.32
N PRO A 733 -12.07 22.13 23.51
CA PRO A 733 -12.80 22.53 24.70
C PRO A 733 -12.27 23.83 25.33
N PHE A 734 -11.20 24.42 24.80
CA PHE A 734 -10.57 25.63 25.31
C PHE A 734 -10.89 26.85 24.41
N ASP A 735 -10.96 28.03 25.02
CA ASP A 735 -11.08 29.31 24.32
C ASP A 735 -9.77 30.11 24.41
N ASN A 736 -9.65 31.15 23.59
CA ASN A 736 -8.50 32.06 23.53
C ASN A 736 -7.14 31.34 23.38
N VAL A 737 -7.10 30.23 22.63
CA VAL A 737 -5.88 29.42 22.46
C VAL A 737 -5.03 30.00 21.33
N PRO A 738 -3.76 30.37 21.56
CA PRO A 738 -2.89 30.87 20.51
C PRO A 738 -2.39 29.75 19.60
N PHE A 739 -2.40 29.99 18.29
CA PHE A 739 -1.87 29.12 17.26
C PHE A 739 -0.78 29.85 16.48
N LEU A 740 0.19 29.10 15.94
CA LEU A 740 1.15 29.59 14.97
C LEU A 740 1.12 28.70 13.75
N PHE A 741 1.02 29.32 12.57
CA PHE A 741 1.08 28.65 11.28
C PHE A 741 2.36 29.06 10.58
N LYS A 742 3.07 28.08 10.02
CA LYS A 742 4.39 28.30 9.45
C LYS A 742 4.57 27.59 8.12
N ILE A 743 5.11 28.31 7.14
CA ILE A 743 5.73 27.70 5.96
C ILE A 743 7.25 27.71 6.15
N GLN A 744 7.89 26.58 5.90
CA GLN A 744 9.35 26.41 6.00
C GLN A 744 9.91 25.49 4.90
N GLY A 745 11.24 25.31 4.89
CA GLY A 745 11.97 24.43 3.96
C GLY A 745 13.26 25.07 3.45
N ASN A 746 13.57 24.87 2.16
CA ASN A 746 14.77 25.40 1.48
C ASN A 746 14.78 26.95 1.29
N GLY A 747 14.01 27.70 2.08
CA GLY A 747 13.80 29.14 1.95
C GLY A 747 13.58 29.85 3.30
N ALA A 748 13.25 31.14 3.25
CA ALA A 748 12.91 31.91 4.45
C ALA A 748 11.58 31.43 5.06
N ASN A 749 11.54 31.30 6.38
CA ASN A 749 10.34 30.95 7.11
C ASN A 749 9.33 32.09 7.09
N VAL A 750 8.05 31.77 6.90
CA VAL A 750 6.94 32.71 7.09
C VAL A 750 6.06 32.18 8.20
N GLU A 751 5.82 33.02 9.21
CA GLU A 751 5.20 32.67 10.49
C GLU A 751 4.05 33.63 10.77
N ILE A 752 2.85 33.09 11.02
CA ILE A 752 1.64 33.88 11.24
C ILE A 752 0.92 33.34 12.48
N PHE A 753 0.72 34.22 13.47
CA PHE A 753 -0.04 33.90 14.67
C PHE A 753 -1.52 34.19 14.47
N ASP A 754 -2.37 33.33 15.02
CA ASP A 754 -3.80 33.56 15.15
C ASP A 754 -4.31 32.97 16.48
N THR A 755 -5.57 33.20 16.85
CA THR A 755 -6.13 32.75 18.12
C THR A 755 -7.49 32.09 17.91
N LEU A 756 -7.64 30.89 18.46
CA LEU A 756 -8.92 30.20 18.57
C LEU A 756 -9.81 30.96 19.57
N PRO A 757 -10.92 31.58 19.15
CA PRO A 757 -11.62 32.54 20.01
C PRO A 757 -12.62 31.90 20.97
N GLU A 758 -13.24 30.77 20.61
CA GLU A 758 -14.36 30.16 21.34
C GLU A 758 -14.10 28.67 21.59
N ALA A 759 -14.50 28.19 22.78
CA ALA A 759 -14.49 26.79 23.14
C ALA A 759 -15.71 26.03 22.60
N ASN A 760 -15.57 24.71 22.47
CA ASN A 760 -16.62 23.73 22.16
C ASN A 760 -17.37 23.98 20.85
N LYS A 761 -16.68 24.57 19.86
CA LYS A 761 -17.24 24.86 18.54
C LYS A 761 -16.17 24.71 17.47
N TRP A 762 -16.57 24.24 16.28
CA TRP A 762 -15.70 24.25 15.12
C TRP A 762 -15.37 25.68 14.70
N HIS A 763 -14.08 25.97 14.58
CA HIS A 763 -13.56 27.24 14.09
C HIS A 763 -12.71 26.99 12.84
N THR A 764 -12.91 27.79 11.79
CA THR A 764 -12.07 27.76 10.60
C THR A 764 -11.06 28.89 10.67
N PHE A 765 -9.79 28.56 10.90
CA PHE A 765 -8.69 29.46 10.64
C PHE A 765 -8.57 29.70 9.13
N SER A 766 -8.23 30.92 8.73
CA SER A 766 -7.96 31.29 7.34
C SER A 766 -6.74 32.21 7.30
N ILE A 767 -5.58 31.61 7.06
CA ILE A 767 -4.28 32.24 7.30
C ILE A 767 -3.68 32.74 5.99
N ASP A 768 -3.45 34.05 5.90
CA ASP A 768 -3.01 34.73 4.67
C ASP A 768 -1.49 34.60 4.46
N PHE A 769 -1.08 33.61 3.67
CA PHE A 769 0.31 33.40 3.23
C PHE A 769 0.67 34.14 1.94
N SER A 770 -0.08 35.18 1.53
CA SER A 770 0.28 35.97 0.33
C SER A 770 1.68 36.60 0.42
N GLY A 771 2.20 36.86 1.63
CA GLY A 771 3.58 37.29 1.85
C GLY A 771 4.65 36.22 1.56
N ALA A 772 4.25 34.95 1.40
CA ALA A 772 5.13 33.82 1.10
C ALA A 772 5.17 33.44 -0.39
N VAL A 773 4.53 34.21 -1.27
CA VAL A 773 4.55 33.96 -2.72
C VAL A 773 5.99 33.93 -3.24
N GLY A 774 6.34 32.86 -3.95
CA GLY A 774 7.67 32.65 -4.51
C GLY A 774 8.69 32.08 -3.52
N THR A 775 8.30 31.74 -2.29
CA THR A 775 9.17 30.99 -1.38
C THR A 775 9.29 29.52 -1.84
N PRO A 776 10.48 28.90 -1.78
CA PRO A 776 10.67 27.50 -2.18
C PRO A 776 10.29 26.51 -1.05
N GLY A 777 9.56 26.96 -0.02
CA GLY A 777 9.19 26.14 1.13
C GLY A 777 8.11 25.12 0.77
N ASN A 778 8.33 23.85 1.11
CA ASN A 778 7.37 22.76 0.89
C ASN A 778 6.92 22.11 2.20
N GLN A 779 7.20 22.73 3.35
CA GLN A 779 6.76 22.23 4.65
C GLN A 779 5.80 23.22 5.29
N ILE A 780 4.71 22.69 5.87
CA ILE A 780 3.75 23.46 6.66
C ILE A 780 3.81 22.92 8.10
N VAL A 781 3.84 23.82 9.08
CA VAL A 781 3.75 23.45 10.50
C VAL A 781 2.60 24.24 11.14
N ILE A 782 1.73 23.51 11.84
CA ILE A 782 0.64 24.06 12.65
C ILE A 782 1.01 23.80 14.10
N PHE A 783 1.31 24.87 14.84
CA PHE A 783 1.62 24.81 16.25
C PHE A 783 0.38 25.11 17.08
N PHE A 784 0.16 24.28 18.10
CA PHE A 784 -1.01 24.34 18.95
C PHE A 784 -0.63 24.96 20.28
N ASN A 785 -1.49 25.82 20.83
CA ASN A 785 -1.32 26.38 22.18
C ASN A 785 0.07 27.00 22.42
N VAL A 786 0.55 27.75 21.43
CA VAL A 786 1.94 28.23 21.43
C VAL A 786 2.26 29.16 22.60
N LEU A 787 3.53 29.14 23.01
CA LEU A 787 4.06 29.94 24.12
C LEU A 787 3.50 29.54 25.51
N SER A 788 2.77 28.42 25.58
CA SER A 788 2.18 27.89 26.82
C SER A 788 2.87 26.57 27.23
N PRO A 789 3.66 26.54 28.32
CA PRO A 789 4.32 25.31 28.78
C PRO A 789 3.36 24.35 29.50
N THR A 790 2.10 24.77 29.71
CA THR A 790 1.12 23.94 30.43
C THR A 790 0.54 22.81 29.60
N GLY A 791 0.60 22.87 28.26
CA GLY A 791 0.16 21.81 27.31
C GLY A 791 -1.12 21.05 27.70
N GLY A 792 -1.27 19.82 27.22
CA GLY A 792 -2.17 18.81 27.78
C GLY A 792 -3.61 18.81 27.28
N GLY A 793 -3.92 19.54 26.20
CA GLY A 793 -5.25 19.61 25.59
C GLY A 793 -5.45 18.63 24.42
N THR A 794 -6.69 18.20 24.19
CA THR A 794 -7.08 17.51 22.96
C THR A 794 -7.72 18.50 21.99
N TYR A 795 -7.23 18.51 20.76
CA TYR A 795 -7.75 19.31 19.65
C TYR A 795 -8.20 18.36 18.54
N TYR A 796 -9.37 18.60 17.97
CA TYR A 796 -9.79 17.92 16.75
C TYR A 796 -9.54 18.86 15.57
N VAL A 797 -8.83 18.36 14.58
CA VAL A 797 -8.35 19.13 13.43
C VAL A 797 -8.86 18.48 12.17
N ASP A 798 -9.29 19.29 11.20
CA ASP A 798 -9.84 18.76 9.96
C ASP A 798 -9.74 19.78 8.81
N ASN A 799 -10.00 19.32 7.58
CA ASN A 799 -10.12 20.13 6.38
C ASN A 799 -8.92 21.07 6.16
N ILE A 800 -7.70 20.56 6.32
CA ILE A 800 -6.46 21.31 6.11
C ILE A 800 -6.26 21.50 4.61
N ARG A 801 -6.38 22.73 4.12
CA ARG A 801 -6.36 23.00 2.67
C ARG A 801 -5.96 24.42 2.31
N TRP A 802 -5.44 24.56 1.11
CA TRP A 802 -5.24 25.84 0.44
C TRP A 802 -6.54 26.34 -0.19
N ARG A 803 -6.83 27.62 -0.01
CA ARG A 803 -7.94 28.34 -0.62
C ARG A 803 -7.47 29.64 -1.23
N ARG A 804 -8.23 30.09 -2.22
CA ARG A 804 -8.13 31.44 -2.75
C ARG A 804 -8.67 32.42 -1.71
N LYS A 805 -8.07 33.61 -1.63
CA LYS A 805 -8.64 34.72 -0.88
C LYS A 805 -10.01 35.09 -1.44
N GLY A 806 -10.93 35.51 -0.56
CA GLY A 806 -12.26 35.94 -0.97
C GLY A 806 -12.22 37.02 -2.06
N TYR A 807 -13.19 37.00 -2.96
CA TYR A 807 -13.27 37.94 -4.07
C TYR A 807 -13.72 39.32 -3.57
N ASN A 808 -12.79 40.28 -3.47
CA ASN A 808 -13.02 41.64 -2.98
C ASN A 808 -12.59 42.76 -3.97
N GLY A 809 -12.34 42.38 -5.23
CA GLY A 809 -11.84 43.25 -6.28
C GLY A 809 -12.18 42.69 -7.66
N CYS A 810 -11.19 42.32 -8.47
CA CYS A 810 -11.44 41.58 -9.71
C CYS A 810 -11.97 40.17 -9.40
N VAL A 811 -13.16 39.86 -9.92
CA VAL A 811 -13.77 38.54 -9.85
C VAL A 811 -13.42 37.73 -11.08
N ALA A 812 -13.58 38.33 -12.26
CA ALA A 812 -13.31 37.68 -13.54
C ALA A 812 -12.88 38.71 -14.58
N ASP A 813 -11.72 38.51 -15.19
CA ASP A 813 -11.27 39.22 -16.40
C ASP A 813 -11.18 38.29 -17.63
N ASN A 814 -11.21 36.97 -17.40
CA ASN A 814 -11.15 35.93 -18.42
C ASN A 814 -9.90 35.95 -19.32
N GLU A 815 -8.86 36.69 -18.93
CA GLU A 815 -7.61 36.83 -19.70
C GLU A 815 -6.52 35.86 -19.23
N THR A 816 -6.56 35.47 -17.95
CA THR A 816 -5.63 34.50 -17.37
C THR A 816 -6.37 33.40 -16.65
N ALA A 817 -5.75 32.22 -16.52
CA ALA A 817 -6.35 31.11 -15.75
C ALA A 817 -6.72 31.53 -14.32
N ASN A 818 -5.92 32.41 -13.71
CA ASN A 818 -6.12 32.88 -12.34
C ASN A 818 -7.26 33.89 -12.18
N ALA A 819 -7.70 34.52 -13.27
CA ALA A 819 -8.78 35.50 -13.30
C ALA A 819 -9.93 35.08 -14.25
N THR A 820 -9.98 33.79 -14.59
CA THR A 820 -11.11 33.15 -15.27
C THR A 820 -11.90 32.35 -14.23
N LEU A 821 -13.19 32.63 -14.09
CA LEU A 821 -14.04 31.84 -13.19
C LEU A 821 -14.23 30.41 -13.72
N PRO A 822 -14.56 29.45 -12.84
CA PRO A 822 -15.11 28.17 -13.27
C PRO A 822 -16.25 28.38 -14.26
N ALA A 823 -16.32 27.52 -15.28
CA ALA A 823 -17.26 27.70 -16.38
C ALA A 823 -18.70 27.81 -15.87
N PHE A 824 -19.44 28.79 -16.38
CA PHE A 824 -20.86 28.95 -16.08
C PHE A 824 -21.65 27.82 -16.73
N THR A 825 -22.58 27.19 -16.01
CA THR A 825 -23.44 26.11 -16.52
C THR A 825 -24.86 26.62 -16.74
N TYR A 826 -25.44 26.37 -17.91
CA TYR A 826 -26.81 26.75 -18.28
C TYR A 826 -27.87 26.02 -17.45
N PHE A 827 -28.96 26.72 -17.17
CA PHE A 827 -30.20 26.16 -16.64
C PHE A 827 -31.43 26.89 -17.18
N ASN A 828 -32.58 26.20 -17.25
CA ASN A 828 -33.86 26.71 -17.76
C ASN A 828 -33.79 27.35 -19.17
N ASN A 829 -32.80 26.94 -19.96
CA ASN A 829 -32.47 27.42 -21.30
C ASN A 829 -32.70 26.35 -22.38
N GLY A 830 -33.60 25.39 -22.12
CA GLY A 830 -34.05 24.41 -23.11
C GLY A 830 -32.98 23.38 -23.45
N SER A 831 -32.64 23.23 -24.73
CA SER A 831 -31.67 22.21 -25.18
C SER A 831 -30.24 22.44 -24.69
N LEU A 832 -29.95 23.61 -24.13
CA LEU A 832 -28.63 23.97 -23.59
C LEU A 832 -28.49 23.64 -22.10
N ASP A 833 -29.54 23.17 -21.43
CA ASP A 833 -29.50 22.88 -19.99
C ASP A 833 -28.39 21.89 -19.62
N GLY A 834 -27.61 22.23 -18.60
CA GLY A 834 -26.45 21.45 -18.15
C GLY A 834 -25.19 21.64 -18.99
N GLN A 835 -25.22 22.36 -20.11
CA GLN A 835 -24.02 22.69 -20.90
C GLN A 835 -23.30 23.91 -20.32
N ASN A 836 -22.01 24.06 -20.62
CA ASN A 836 -21.22 25.20 -20.17
C ASN A 836 -21.24 26.36 -21.19
N LEU A 837 -21.19 27.60 -20.69
CA LEU A 837 -21.00 28.80 -21.51
C LEU A 837 -19.62 28.77 -22.15
N ALA A 838 -19.54 29.31 -23.36
CA ALA A 838 -18.29 29.39 -24.11
C ALA A 838 -17.52 30.66 -23.74
N LEU A 839 -16.22 30.52 -23.49
CA LEU A 839 -15.28 31.63 -23.53
C LEU A 839 -14.80 31.83 -24.97
N VAL A 840 -15.05 33.00 -25.55
CA VAL A 840 -14.81 33.27 -26.98
C VAL A 840 -13.97 34.53 -27.16
N ASP A 841 -13.44 34.75 -28.38
CA ASP A 841 -12.80 36.02 -28.72
C ASP A 841 -13.80 37.17 -28.58
N ASN A 842 -13.36 38.27 -27.97
CA ASN A 842 -14.18 39.47 -27.82
C ASN A 842 -14.62 39.96 -29.22
N PRO A 843 -15.93 39.95 -29.52
CA PRO A 843 -16.43 40.32 -30.84
C PRO A 843 -16.30 41.82 -31.13
N VAL A 844 -16.12 42.64 -30.09
CA VAL A 844 -16.00 44.10 -30.16
C VAL A 844 -14.89 44.57 -29.21
N LYS A 845 -13.63 44.50 -29.64
CA LYS A 845 -12.46 44.99 -28.89
C LYS A 845 -12.35 46.52 -28.97
N ALA A 846 -13.30 47.25 -28.41
CA ALA A 846 -13.37 48.70 -28.49
C ALA A 846 -14.10 49.33 -27.29
N GLY A 847 -13.91 50.64 -27.11
CA GLY A 847 -14.58 51.40 -26.06
C GLY A 847 -14.06 51.02 -24.67
N ILE A 848 -14.97 50.67 -23.76
CA ILE A 848 -14.63 50.36 -22.37
C ILE A 848 -14.12 48.92 -22.17
N ASN A 849 -14.32 48.03 -23.14
CA ASN A 849 -13.81 46.66 -23.08
C ASN A 849 -12.86 46.39 -24.25
N THR A 850 -11.57 46.23 -23.93
CA THR A 850 -10.51 45.90 -24.89
C THR A 850 -9.90 44.53 -24.63
N SER A 851 -10.57 43.68 -23.85
CA SER A 851 -10.15 42.31 -23.51
C SER A 851 -10.05 41.42 -24.75
N ASP A 852 -9.23 40.38 -24.67
CA ASP A 852 -9.13 39.41 -25.76
C ASP A 852 -10.27 38.39 -25.70
N LYS A 853 -10.74 38.04 -24.50
CA LYS A 853 -11.73 36.98 -24.26
C LYS A 853 -12.93 37.51 -23.48
N VAL A 854 -14.10 36.96 -23.79
CA VAL A 854 -15.37 37.30 -23.13
C VAL A 854 -16.23 36.06 -22.95
N VAL A 855 -17.11 36.06 -21.96
CA VAL A 855 -18.09 34.99 -21.78
C VAL A 855 -19.26 35.21 -22.74
N ARG A 856 -19.63 34.17 -23.49
CA ARG A 856 -20.77 34.18 -24.43
C ARG A 856 -21.94 33.39 -23.87
N TYR A 857 -23.04 34.08 -23.58
CA TYR A 857 -24.33 33.50 -23.24
C TYR A 857 -25.24 33.46 -24.48
N VAL A 858 -25.83 32.30 -24.77
CA VAL A 858 -26.88 32.13 -25.78
C VAL A 858 -28.19 31.88 -25.08
N GLN A 859 -29.16 32.78 -25.26
CA GLN A 859 -30.54 32.50 -24.88
C GLN A 859 -31.19 31.72 -26.01
N ALA A 860 -31.66 30.50 -25.74
CA ALA A 860 -32.34 29.69 -26.75
C ALA A 860 -33.68 30.33 -27.17
N GLY A 861 -34.07 30.20 -28.44
CA GLY A 861 -35.34 30.72 -28.93
C GLY A 861 -36.58 30.21 -28.18
N ASN A 862 -36.47 29.07 -27.48
CA ASN A 862 -37.50 28.47 -26.63
C ASN A 862 -37.17 28.51 -25.12
N ALA A 863 -36.23 29.37 -24.70
CA ALA A 863 -35.83 29.52 -23.32
C ALA A 863 -37.01 29.91 -22.40
N SER A 864 -36.99 29.39 -21.17
CA SER A 864 -37.99 29.71 -20.15
C SER A 864 -37.72 31.09 -19.53
N ILE A 865 -38.69 31.61 -18.78
CA ILE A 865 -38.64 32.94 -18.14
C ILE A 865 -37.54 33.11 -17.08
N PHE A 866 -36.85 32.04 -16.70
CA PHE A 866 -35.75 32.06 -15.73
C PHE A 866 -34.49 31.43 -16.32
N SER A 867 -34.29 31.54 -17.64
CA SER A 867 -33.07 31.07 -18.29
C SER A 867 -31.85 31.82 -17.76
N GLY A 868 -30.83 31.08 -17.38
CA GLY A 868 -29.63 31.67 -16.81
C GLY A 868 -28.46 30.71 -16.85
N ALA A 869 -27.38 31.12 -16.18
CA ALA A 869 -26.24 30.27 -15.93
C ALA A 869 -25.61 30.59 -14.58
N PHE A 870 -24.96 29.61 -13.96
CA PHE A 870 -24.27 29.81 -12.68
C PHE A 870 -22.84 29.31 -12.74
N SER A 871 -21.94 29.96 -12.01
CA SER A 871 -20.58 29.51 -11.74
C SER A 871 -20.45 29.21 -10.25
N GLN A 872 -19.89 28.04 -9.94
CA GLN A 872 -19.54 27.65 -8.57
C GLN A 872 -18.13 28.19 -8.27
N LEU A 873 -18.03 29.13 -7.34
CA LEU A 873 -16.79 29.83 -7.01
C LEU A 873 -15.92 28.98 -6.09
N ASP A 874 -14.60 29.09 -6.29
CA ASP A 874 -13.56 28.43 -5.48
C ASP A 874 -13.28 29.14 -4.14
N ALA A 875 -13.69 30.41 -4.03
CA ALA A 875 -13.72 31.23 -2.82
C ALA A 875 -15.00 32.06 -2.73
N ALA A 876 -15.32 32.52 -1.52
CA ALA A 876 -16.50 33.35 -1.30
C ALA A 876 -16.32 34.75 -1.91
N ILE A 877 -17.42 35.38 -2.34
CA ILE A 877 -17.45 36.82 -2.55
C ILE A 877 -17.29 37.51 -1.19
N ASP A 878 -16.32 38.40 -1.08
CA ASP A 878 -16.03 39.20 0.10
C ASP A 878 -16.26 40.67 -0.21
N PHE A 879 -17.42 41.19 0.20
CA PHE A 879 -17.79 42.56 -0.12
C PHE A 879 -16.96 43.60 0.63
N GLN A 880 -16.33 43.28 1.77
CA GLN A 880 -15.55 44.21 2.60
C GLN A 880 -16.22 45.58 2.82
N GLY A 881 -17.54 45.58 3.01
CA GLY A 881 -18.37 46.80 3.15
C GLY A 881 -18.73 47.51 1.84
N ASN A 882 -18.13 47.14 0.70
CA ASN A 882 -18.47 47.65 -0.63
C ASN A 882 -19.44 46.72 -1.37
N LYS A 883 -20.73 46.89 -1.10
CA LYS A 883 -21.83 46.01 -1.54
C LYS A 883 -22.28 46.26 -2.98
N GLN A 884 -21.34 46.28 -3.91
CA GLN A 884 -21.58 46.55 -5.32
C GLN A 884 -20.85 45.53 -6.18
N ILE A 885 -21.50 45.02 -7.22
CA ILE A 885 -20.87 44.26 -8.30
C ILE A 885 -21.04 45.07 -9.59
N LYS A 886 -20.00 45.12 -10.42
CA LYS A 886 -20.09 45.66 -11.77
C LYS A 886 -19.68 44.61 -12.78
N ALA A 887 -20.22 44.70 -13.99
CA ALA A 887 -19.79 43.90 -15.12
C ALA A 887 -19.98 44.67 -16.41
N LYS A 888 -19.09 44.43 -17.37
CA LYS A 888 -19.25 44.92 -18.72
C LYS A 888 -20.14 43.94 -19.48
N VAL A 889 -21.17 44.45 -20.14
CA VAL A 889 -22.11 43.66 -20.94
C VAL A 889 -22.21 44.23 -22.35
N LEU A 890 -22.42 43.34 -23.31
CA LEU A 890 -22.68 43.65 -24.71
C LEU A 890 -23.89 42.83 -25.15
N MET A 891 -25.00 43.51 -25.40
CA MET A 891 -26.27 42.92 -25.82
C MET A 891 -26.69 43.48 -27.18
N ASP A 892 -27.31 42.66 -28.03
CA ASP A 892 -27.86 43.05 -29.33
C ASP A 892 -29.25 43.70 -29.25
N HIS A 893 -29.75 43.91 -28.03
CA HIS A 893 -31.04 44.52 -27.74
C HIS A 893 -31.07 45.15 -26.33
N ILE A 894 -32.14 45.88 -26.00
CA ILE A 894 -32.41 46.36 -24.63
C ILE A 894 -33.16 45.27 -23.88
N GLY A 895 -32.59 44.83 -22.76
CA GLY A 895 -33.01 43.66 -22.01
C GLY A 895 -32.58 43.74 -20.55
N LYS A 896 -32.93 42.70 -19.78
CA LYS A 896 -32.59 42.62 -18.36
C LYS A 896 -31.36 41.75 -18.18
N PHE A 897 -30.37 42.26 -17.46
CA PHE A 897 -29.25 41.48 -16.96
C PHE A 897 -29.37 41.40 -15.44
N THR A 898 -29.33 40.20 -14.89
CA THR A 898 -29.52 39.99 -13.46
C THR A 898 -28.32 39.27 -12.90
N MET A 899 -27.78 39.77 -11.78
CA MET A 899 -26.76 39.09 -11.00
C MET A 899 -27.34 38.62 -9.68
N LYS A 900 -27.05 37.38 -9.34
CA LYS A 900 -27.48 36.74 -8.10
C LYS A 900 -26.28 36.11 -7.40
N VAL A 901 -26.17 36.37 -6.11
CA VAL A 901 -25.19 35.72 -5.23
C VAL A 901 -25.91 34.74 -4.33
N GLU A 902 -25.40 33.52 -4.25
CA GLU A 902 -26.03 32.45 -3.48
C GLU A 902 -25.02 31.40 -2.98
N THR A 903 -25.51 30.43 -2.23
CA THR A 903 -24.71 29.31 -1.73
C THR A 903 -25.62 28.09 -1.61
N PHE A 904 -25.05 26.91 -1.88
CA PHE A 904 -25.78 25.66 -1.95
C PHE A 904 -25.92 25.06 -0.55
N GLY A 905 -27.14 24.68 -0.17
CA GLY A 905 -27.41 24.04 1.13
C GLY A 905 -27.49 24.97 2.35
N ASN A 906 -27.67 26.28 2.14
CA ASN A 906 -27.31 27.28 3.14
C ASN A 906 -28.47 27.83 4.01
N PRO A 907 -28.17 28.33 5.21
CA PRO A 907 -29.03 29.24 5.99
C PRO A 907 -29.03 30.72 5.54
N VAL A 908 -28.10 31.20 4.70
CA VAL A 908 -28.09 32.60 4.19
C VAL A 908 -28.95 32.72 2.92
N PRO A 909 -29.95 33.63 2.88
CA PRO A 909 -30.80 33.83 1.71
C PRO A 909 -30.02 34.27 0.47
N PRO A 910 -30.40 33.79 -0.74
CA PRO A 910 -29.86 34.31 -1.98
C PRO A 910 -30.29 35.77 -2.19
N VAL A 911 -29.42 36.57 -2.80
CA VAL A 911 -29.72 37.97 -3.14
C VAL A 911 -29.60 38.14 -4.64
N GLU A 912 -30.63 38.71 -5.27
CA GLU A 912 -30.75 38.90 -6.71
C GLU A 912 -30.97 40.38 -7.02
N VAL A 913 -30.22 40.92 -7.98
CA VAL A 913 -30.29 42.31 -8.40
C VAL A 913 -30.35 42.37 -9.91
N THR A 914 -31.38 43.04 -10.44
CA THR A 914 -31.60 43.19 -11.88
C THR A 914 -31.28 44.61 -12.33
N GLN A 915 -30.62 44.74 -13.48
CA GLN A 915 -30.39 45.99 -14.19
C GLN A 915 -30.81 45.83 -15.65
N GLU A 916 -31.25 46.91 -16.29
CA GLU A 916 -31.51 46.95 -17.73
C GLU A 916 -30.36 47.68 -18.43
N ASN A 917 -29.88 47.15 -19.55
CA ASN A 917 -28.91 47.86 -20.37
C ASN A 917 -29.57 49.02 -21.12
N THR A 918 -28.80 50.05 -21.44
CA THR A 918 -29.26 51.24 -22.18
C THR A 918 -28.68 51.32 -23.60
N LYS A 919 -27.68 50.50 -23.92
CA LYS A 919 -27.01 50.46 -25.23
C LYS A 919 -27.21 49.14 -25.96
N VAL A 920 -27.24 49.21 -27.28
CA VAL A 920 -27.37 48.06 -28.19
C VAL A 920 -26.11 47.94 -29.04
N ASN A 921 -25.54 46.74 -29.14
CA ASN A 921 -24.31 46.43 -29.88
C ASN A 921 -23.08 47.26 -29.48
N GLU A 922 -23.07 47.80 -28.26
CA GLU A 922 -21.93 48.50 -27.66
C GLU A 922 -21.71 48.02 -26.23
N TRP A 923 -20.45 48.01 -25.79
CA TRP A 923 -20.12 47.69 -24.40
C TRP A 923 -20.67 48.75 -23.43
N GLU A 924 -21.31 48.27 -22.37
CA GLU A 924 -21.84 49.06 -21.26
C GLU A 924 -21.42 48.43 -19.93
N GLU A 925 -21.09 49.24 -18.93
CA GLU A 925 -20.84 48.76 -17.57
C GLU A 925 -22.14 48.86 -16.76
N LEU A 926 -22.67 47.72 -16.33
CA LEU A 926 -23.82 47.66 -15.44
C LEU A 926 -23.36 47.55 -13.99
N THR A 927 -24.13 48.18 -13.10
CA THR A 927 -23.84 48.26 -11.67
C THR A 927 -24.98 47.67 -10.85
N PHE A 928 -24.66 46.66 -10.05
CA PHE A 928 -25.59 45.91 -9.21
C PHE A 928 -25.32 46.21 -7.74
N LEU A 929 -26.30 46.75 -7.02
CA LEU A 929 -26.19 47.09 -5.59
C LEU A 929 -26.81 45.97 -4.73
N PHE A 930 -26.04 45.45 -3.78
CA PHE A 930 -26.42 44.37 -2.86
C PHE A 930 -26.58 44.84 -1.42
N PRO A 931 -27.42 45.85 -1.12
CA PRO A 931 -27.45 46.51 0.19
C PRO A 931 -27.90 45.58 1.35
N THR A 932 -28.56 44.47 1.03
CA THR A 932 -29.10 43.50 1.99
C THR A 932 -28.12 42.41 2.41
N VAL A 933 -26.97 42.29 1.72
CA VAL A 933 -25.92 41.33 2.10
C VAL A 933 -25.27 41.78 3.40
N ALA A 934 -25.09 40.89 4.38
CA ALA A 934 -24.29 41.23 5.56
C ALA A 934 -22.79 41.16 5.23
N ASP A 935 -21.97 41.95 5.92
CA ASP A 935 -20.52 42.04 5.62
C ASP A 935 -19.78 40.72 5.84
N ASN A 936 -20.34 39.83 6.67
CA ASN A 936 -19.76 38.53 7.00
C ASN A 936 -20.44 37.37 6.24
N ASP A 937 -21.43 37.63 5.38
CA ASP A 937 -22.09 36.58 4.60
C ASP A 937 -21.15 36.06 3.52
N LYS A 938 -20.98 34.74 3.44
CA LYS A 938 -20.11 34.08 2.46
C LYS A 938 -20.95 33.48 1.32
N TYR A 939 -20.81 34.03 0.10
CA TYR A 939 -21.47 33.53 -1.10
C TYR A 939 -20.49 32.82 -2.03
N PHE A 940 -20.74 31.56 -2.37
CA PHE A 940 -19.86 30.70 -3.17
C PHE A 940 -20.42 30.40 -4.57
N ARG A 941 -21.49 31.07 -4.99
CA ARG A 941 -22.08 30.93 -6.32
C ARG A 941 -22.46 32.29 -6.87
N LEU A 942 -22.05 32.53 -8.11
CA LEU A 942 -22.48 33.67 -8.91
C LEU A 942 -23.38 33.17 -10.04
N THR A 943 -24.61 33.68 -10.07
CA THR A 943 -25.64 33.30 -11.05
C THR A 943 -26.01 34.53 -11.88
N VAL A 944 -26.08 34.34 -13.19
CA VAL A 944 -26.51 35.35 -14.15
C VAL A 944 -27.83 34.92 -14.80
N PHE A 945 -28.78 35.84 -14.89
CA PHE A 945 -29.96 35.67 -15.75
C PHE A 945 -29.94 36.73 -16.84
N VAL A 946 -30.31 36.32 -18.04
CA VAL A 946 -30.46 37.21 -19.19
C VAL A 946 -31.92 37.18 -19.60
N ASP A 947 -32.51 38.37 -19.72
CA ASP A 947 -33.91 38.63 -20.00
C ASP A 947 -34.88 37.89 -19.09
N ILE A 948 -34.57 37.90 -17.79
CA ILE A 948 -35.45 37.31 -16.76
C ILE A 948 -36.89 37.82 -16.91
N GLN A 949 -37.84 36.92 -16.68
CA GLN A 949 -39.29 37.11 -16.87
C GLN A 949 -39.75 37.26 -18.32
N SER A 950 -38.86 37.06 -19.31
CA SER A 950 -39.20 37.04 -20.73
C SER A 950 -39.09 35.62 -21.30
N LEU A 951 -40.03 35.22 -22.14
CA LEU A 951 -39.91 33.98 -22.92
C LEU A 951 -38.92 34.18 -24.07
N GLY A 952 -38.26 33.09 -24.48
CA GLY A 952 -37.48 33.05 -25.70
C GLY A 952 -38.28 33.57 -26.91
N THR A 953 -37.60 34.27 -27.81
CA THR A 953 -38.25 35.05 -28.88
C THR A 953 -38.50 34.29 -30.18
N GLY A 954 -38.36 32.95 -30.15
CA GLY A 954 -38.41 32.09 -31.33
C GLY A 954 -37.11 32.01 -32.13
N SER A 955 -36.12 32.85 -31.81
CA SER A 955 -34.75 32.80 -32.32
C SER A 955 -33.75 33.02 -31.18
N ASP A 956 -32.56 32.44 -31.31
CA ASP A 956 -31.50 32.58 -30.32
C ASP A 956 -31.01 34.02 -30.23
N ARG A 957 -30.71 34.48 -29.01
CA ARG A 957 -30.08 35.78 -28.74
C ARG A 957 -28.75 35.58 -28.07
N VAL A 958 -27.80 36.48 -28.31
CA VAL A 958 -26.45 36.36 -27.78
C VAL A 958 -26.10 37.57 -26.93
N THR A 959 -25.70 37.31 -25.70
CA THR A 959 -25.20 38.30 -24.75
C THR A 959 -23.76 37.96 -24.41
N TYR A 960 -22.89 38.96 -24.41
CA TYR A 960 -21.52 38.82 -23.94
C TYR A 960 -21.35 39.59 -22.63
N PHE A 961 -20.55 39.05 -21.71
CA PHE A 961 -20.19 39.75 -20.49
C PHE A 961 -18.76 39.44 -20.08
N ASP A 962 -18.17 40.38 -19.35
CA ASP A 962 -16.76 40.36 -18.97
C ASP A 962 -16.47 41.35 -17.81
N ASP A 963 -15.24 41.34 -17.30
CA ASP A 963 -14.74 42.27 -16.27
C ASP A 963 -15.69 42.40 -15.07
N ILE A 964 -15.98 41.26 -14.43
CA ILE A 964 -16.80 41.22 -13.22
C ILE A 964 -15.94 41.70 -12.04
N VAL A 965 -16.36 42.76 -11.37
CA VAL A 965 -15.63 43.38 -10.25
C VAL A 965 -16.53 43.63 -9.05
N ILE A 966 -15.98 43.52 -7.84
CA ILE A 966 -16.59 44.00 -6.61
C ILE A 966 -16.14 45.44 -6.36
N GLY A 967 -17.11 46.31 -6.11
CA GLY A 967 -16.88 47.68 -5.69
C GLY A 967 -16.18 48.56 -6.72
N ASN A 968 -15.05 49.15 -6.30
CA ASN A 968 -14.17 49.96 -7.16
C ASN A 968 -12.96 49.15 -7.67
N GLY A 969 -13.02 47.82 -7.58
CA GLY A 969 -11.98 46.95 -8.15
C GLY A 969 -11.84 47.14 -9.67
N ALA A 970 -10.70 46.74 -10.20
CA ALA A 970 -10.42 46.72 -11.64
C ALA A 970 -9.82 45.37 -12.02
N CYS A 971 -10.19 44.88 -13.20
CA CYS A 971 -9.71 43.65 -13.81
C CYS A 971 -8.63 43.93 -14.87
N GLY A 972 -7.70 42.99 -15.09
CA GLY A 972 -6.62 43.09 -16.08
C GLY A 972 -5.22 43.43 -15.56
N VAL A 973 -4.20 42.99 -16.32
CA VAL A 973 -2.81 43.47 -16.19
C VAL A 973 -2.83 44.95 -16.52
N VAL A 974 -2.26 45.79 -15.66
CA VAL A 974 -2.03 47.20 -15.96
C VAL A 974 -1.18 47.26 -17.23
N GLY A 975 -1.82 47.43 -18.39
CA GLY A 975 -1.13 47.66 -19.65
C GLY A 975 -0.12 48.77 -19.40
N THR A 976 1.13 48.55 -19.84
CA THR A 976 2.32 49.41 -19.60
C THR A 976 1.93 50.74 -18.98
N PHE A 977 2.01 50.78 -17.64
CA PHE A 977 1.65 51.93 -16.83
C PHE A 977 2.26 53.20 -17.46
N THR A 978 1.43 53.92 -18.20
CA THR A 978 1.69 55.28 -18.65
C THR A 978 0.75 56.14 -17.82
N PRO A 979 1.06 56.31 -16.52
CA PRO A 979 0.25 57.17 -15.70
C PRO A 979 0.34 58.56 -16.31
N ASN A 980 -0.81 59.22 -16.46
CA ASN A 980 -0.86 60.60 -16.90
C ASN A 980 -0.41 61.46 -15.72
N VAL A 981 0.91 61.53 -15.52
CA VAL A 981 1.56 62.16 -14.38
C VAL A 981 1.90 63.61 -14.70
N ALA A 982 1.87 64.46 -13.68
CA ALA A 982 2.28 65.85 -13.85
C ALA A 982 3.75 65.91 -14.29
N THR A 983 4.06 66.73 -15.30
CA THR A 983 5.46 66.97 -15.70
C THR A 983 6.11 67.92 -14.70
N MET A 984 7.16 67.48 -14.02
CA MET A 984 7.92 68.33 -13.12
C MET A 984 8.73 69.35 -13.91
N ARG A 985 8.88 70.55 -13.36
CA ARG A 985 9.77 71.56 -13.93
C ARG A 985 11.15 71.43 -13.29
N ILE A 986 12.18 71.30 -14.10
CA ILE A 986 13.55 71.05 -13.66
C ILE A 986 14.53 72.09 -14.21
N LEU A 987 15.46 72.56 -13.38
CA LEU A 987 16.51 73.48 -13.81
C LEU A 987 17.76 73.46 -12.89
N PRO A 988 18.96 73.71 -13.43
CA PRO A 988 19.28 73.77 -14.85
C PRO A 988 19.19 72.37 -15.49
N ASN A 989 18.87 72.30 -16.78
CA ASN A 989 18.95 71.07 -17.56
C ASN A 989 19.57 71.43 -18.93
N PRO A 990 20.83 71.06 -19.22
CA PRO A 990 21.66 70.12 -18.47
C PRO A 990 22.13 70.62 -17.08
N VAL A 991 22.38 69.69 -16.16
CA VAL A 991 22.79 69.95 -14.76
C VAL A 991 24.22 69.46 -14.51
N THR A 992 24.96 70.16 -13.64
CA THR A 992 26.30 69.76 -13.19
C THR A 992 26.25 69.18 -11.78
N ASP A 993 25.79 69.93 -10.78
CA ASP A 993 25.89 69.49 -9.37
C ASP A 993 24.54 69.39 -8.67
N GLN A 994 23.64 70.37 -8.84
CA GLN A 994 22.34 70.38 -8.19
C GLN A 994 21.18 70.62 -9.16
N LEU A 995 20.21 69.71 -9.15
CA LEU A 995 18.99 69.81 -9.93
C LEU A 995 17.86 70.37 -9.06
N ARG A 996 17.34 71.54 -9.40
CA ARG A 996 16.13 72.07 -8.76
C ARG A 996 14.90 71.49 -9.45
N VAL A 997 13.97 71.01 -8.65
CA VAL A 997 12.70 70.42 -9.09
C VAL A 997 11.56 71.28 -8.55
N GLU A 998 10.56 71.57 -9.36
CA GLU A 998 9.34 72.32 -9.04
C GLU A 998 8.11 71.61 -9.65
N ASN A 999 6.89 72.02 -9.26
CA ASN A 999 5.60 71.54 -9.80
C ASN A 999 5.28 70.06 -9.54
N PHE A 1000 5.51 69.58 -8.31
CA PHE A 1000 5.21 68.19 -7.90
C PHE A 1000 4.26 68.10 -6.68
N GLU A 1001 3.15 68.84 -6.69
CA GLU A 1001 2.18 68.82 -5.59
C GLU A 1001 1.72 67.39 -5.25
N GLY A 1002 1.76 67.04 -3.95
CA GLY A 1002 1.39 65.71 -3.46
C GLY A 1002 2.48 64.63 -3.57
N VAL A 1003 3.65 64.92 -4.15
CA VAL A 1003 4.80 64.00 -4.13
C VAL A 1003 5.48 64.06 -2.77
N GLU A 1004 5.70 62.89 -2.18
CA GLU A 1004 6.43 62.70 -0.91
C GLU A 1004 7.85 62.15 -1.10
N ARG A 1005 8.10 61.46 -2.22
CA ARG A 1005 9.40 60.89 -2.55
C ARG A 1005 9.74 61.07 -4.02
N LEU A 1006 10.95 61.54 -4.30
CA LEU A 1006 11.54 61.65 -5.63
C LEU A 1006 12.66 60.62 -5.80
N ASP A 1007 12.59 59.79 -6.83
CA ASP A 1007 13.62 58.80 -7.16
C ASP A 1007 14.28 59.14 -8.51
N VAL A 1008 15.62 59.06 -8.56
CA VAL A 1008 16.42 59.23 -9.78
C VAL A 1008 16.77 57.87 -10.35
N PHE A 1009 16.51 57.65 -11.63
CA PHE A 1009 16.79 56.42 -12.36
C PHE A 1009 17.75 56.66 -13.51
N ASN A 1010 18.65 55.71 -13.77
CA ASN A 1010 19.41 55.67 -15.02
C ASN A 1010 18.54 55.17 -16.19
N ILE A 1011 19.10 55.18 -17.40
CA ILE A 1011 18.41 54.73 -18.62
C ILE A 1011 18.00 53.24 -18.60
N PHE A 1012 18.58 52.44 -17.70
CA PHE A 1012 18.27 51.02 -17.52
C PHE A 1012 17.21 50.78 -16.43
N GLY A 1013 16.63 51.85 -15.86
CA GLY A 1013 15.58 51.75 -14.83
C GLY A 1013 16.12 51.43 -13.42
N GLN A 1014 17.43 51.52 -13.19
CA GLN A 1014 18.01 51.31 -11.86
C GLN A 1014 17.91 52.59 -11.03
N ARG A 1015 17.39 52.50 -9.80
CA ARG A 1015 17.29 53.62 -8.86
C ARG A 1015 18.67 53.96 -8.30
N LEU A 1016 19.09 55.21 -8.50
CA LEU A 1016 20.40 55.72 -8.09
C LEU A 1016 20.34 56.61 -6.84
N SER A 1017 19.23 57.32 -6.66
CA SER A 1017 19.04 58.21 -5.50
C SER A 1017 17.56 58.36 -5.18
N SER A 1018 17.26 58.70 -3.92
CA SER A 1018 15.92 58.95 -3.41
C SER A 1018 15.94 60.17 -2.47
N VAL A 1019 14.99 61.07 -2.64
CA VAL A 1019 14.84 62.29 -1.83
C VAL A 1019 13.40 62.36 -1.34
N ASN A 1020 13.21 62.35 -0.03
CA ASN A 1020 11.91 62.66 0.56
C ASN A 1020 11.68 64.18 0.51
N THR A 1021 10.49 64.58 0.09
CA THR A 1021 10.12 65.99 -0.09
C THR A 1021 9.30 66.53 1.09
N SER A 1022 8.81 65.67 1.99
CA SER A 1022 8.03 66.07 3.18
C SER A 1022 6.86 67.03 2.88
N GLY A 1023 6.26 66.93 1.69
CA GLY A 1023 5.17 67.81 1.24
C GLY A 1023 5.61 69.15 0.65
N ASP A 1024 6.91 69.39 0.46
CA ASP A 1024 7.44 70.59 -0.19
C ASP A 1024 6.98 70.69 -1.66
N VAL A 1025 6.71 71.91 -2.14
CA VAL A 1025 6.34 72.19 -3.54
C VAL A 1025 7.55 72.42 -4.47
N GLN A 1026 8.75 72.44 -3.90
CA GLN A 1026 10.03 72.57 -4.59
C GLN A 1026 11.15 71.90 -3.78
N THR A 1027 12.14 71.31 -4.44
CA THR A 1027 13.31 70.74 -3.76
C THR A 1027 14.56 70.79 -4.64
N ARG A 1028 15.73 70.46 -4.07
CA ARG A 1028 16.99 70.31 -4.79
C ARG A 1028 17.54 68.91 -4.57
N ILE A 1029 17.96 68.29 -5.67
CA ILE A 1029 18.58 66.97 -5.69
C ILE A 1029 20.06 67.16 -6.00
N ASP A 1030 20.94 66.65 -5.14
CA ASP A 1030 22.37 66.56 -5.42
C ASP A 1030 22.61 65.41 -6.42
N VAL A 1031 23.22 65.78 -7.55
CA VAL A 1031 23.53 64.88 -8.66
C VAL A 1031 25.01 64.93 -9.02
N ALA A 1032 25.86 65.56 -8.21
CA ALA A 1032 27.29 65.74 -8.49
C ALA A 1032 28.02 64.39 -8.65
N GLY A 1033 27.58 63.36 -7.89
CA GLY A 1033 28.13 62.01 -7.97
C GLY A 1033 27.65 61.16 -9.15
N LEU A 1034 26.73 61.65 -9.98
CA LEU A 1034 26.22 60.92 -11.13
C LEU A 1034 27.15 61.08 -12.35
N PRO A 1035 27.45 60.00 -13.11
CA PRO A 1035 28.15 60.11 -14.40
C PRO A 1035 27.41 61.01 -15.41
N ALA A 1036 28.12 61.50 -16.42
CA ALA A 1036 27.49 62.22 -17.54
C ALA A 1036 26.52 61.30 -18.28
N GLY A 1037 25.27 61.73 -18.49
CA GLY A 1037 24.22 60.89 -19.05
C GLY A 1037 22.81 61.43 -18.93
N VAL A 1038 21.84 60.66 -19.43
CA VAL A 1038 20.41 60.97 -19.34
C VAL A 1038 19.79 60.19 -18.19
N TYR A 1039 18.99 60.88 -17.36
CA TYR A 1039 18.36 60.33 -16.18
C TYR A 1039 16.86 60.64 -16.18
N THR A 1040 16.08 59.76 -15.54
CA THR A 1040 14.64 59.97 -15.30
C THR A 1040 14.42 60.26 -13.82
N LEU A 1041 13.59 61.25 -13.53
CA LEU A 1041 13.15 61.61 -12.20
C LEU A 1041 11.67 61.21 -12.04
N ALA A 1042 11.35 60.47 -10.99
CA ALA A 1042 10.00 59.94 -10.74
C ALA A 1042 9.53 60.33 -9.33
N GLY A 1043 8.30 60.84 -9.22
CA GLY A 1043 7.72 61.33 -7.96
C GLY A 1043 6.55 60.48 -7.50
N TYR A 1044 6.62 59.99 -6.26
CA TYR A 1044 5.65 59.09 -5.65
C TYR A 1044 4.87 59.75 -4.51
N ASN A 1045 3.58 59.41 -4.39
CA ASN A 1045 2.75 59.81 -3.26
C ASN A 1045 2.96 58.88 -2.03
N GLN A 1046 2.25 59.18 -0.94
CA GLN A 1046 2.29 58.46 0.33
C GLN A 1046 1.89 56.97 0.23
N GLN A 1047 1.16 56.61 -0.83
CA GLN A 1047 0.72 55.24 -1.14
C GLN A 1047 1.68 54.51 -2.11
N GLY A 1048 2.81 55.13 -2.47
CA GLY A 1048 3.80 54.57 -3.38
C GLY A 1048 3.43 54.64 -4.86
N GLN A 1049 2.39 55.38 -5.25
CA GLN A 1049 1.95 55.54 -6.64
C GLN A 1049 2.74 56.66 -7.34
N LEU A 1050 3.14 56.43 -8.59
CA LEU A 1050 3.80 57.46 -9.41
C LEU A 1050 2.79 58.53 -9.84
N ILE A 1051 3.04 59.79 -9.49
CA ILE A 1051 2.13 60.91 -9.76
C ILE A 1051 2.79 62.09 -10.50
N ALA A 1052 4.12 62.13 -10.59
CA ALA A 1052 4.88 63.12 -11.36
C ALA A 1052 6.15 62.54 -11.99
N ASN A 1053 6.63 63.08 -13.12
CA ASN A 1053 7.94 62.70 -13.70
C ASN A 1053 8.67 63.85 -14.43
N ALA A 1054 9.97 63.67 -14.67
CA ALA A 1054 10.78 64.51 -15.55
C ALA A 1054 12.01 63.75 -16.08
N LYS A 1055 12.70 64.31 -17.09
CA LYS A 1055 13.98 63.78 -17.60
C LYS A 1055 15.04 64.88 -17.61
N PHE A 1056 16.23 64.61 -17.08
CA PHE A 1056 17.33 65.56 -17.05
C PHE A 1056 18.62 64.97 -17.60
N VAL A 1057 19.52 65.83 -18.08
CA VAL A 1057 20.83 65.47 -18.60
C VAL A 1057 21.89 65.96 -17.62
N LYS A 1058 22.73 65.04 -17.12
CA LYS A 1058 23.92 65.34 -16.33
C LYS A 1058 25.11 65.55 -17.27
N GLN A 1059 25.80 66.68 -17.12
CA GLN A 1059 27.06 66.98 -17.83
C GLN A 1059 28.27 66.42 -17.11
#